data_AF-A0A9D9XDI6-F1
#
_entry.id   AF-A0A9D9XDI6-F1
#
_cell.length_a   1.000
_cell.length_b   1.000
_cell.length_c   1.000
_cell.angle_alpha   90.00
_cell.angle_beta   90.00
_cell.angle_gamma   90.00
#
_symmetry.space_group_name_H-M   'P 1'
#
loop_
_entity.id
_entity.type
_entity.pdbx_description
1 polymer ?
#
loop_
_entity_poly.entity_id
_entity_poly.type
_entity_poly.pdbx_seq_one_letter_code
_entity_poly.pdbx_strand_id
1 'polypeptide(L)'
;MKQLQSLIFFTFITFFAYNQTSDVLTPEERAYLFHIVKKSPILDTNIGRYFEYSGPVIQFMNKQLNYDSIETIIINQPDKLFIRTSEIAKSQKGILAEAANKMALWELNKLLLAARGSEEDFEKFKHQFDQFEAIVLSKLPEKAKQQTGETVRIHKKLLAALNPSLNFDDKAAMLSSMSFLNDDDQLNVITALNESINDYVKQRTLAIFSALGGQASYFENILIAAGDGSETSGLLNEREKDENGRWNKGLPKAVGLFPYQVRLKEKQKRKQSVLEPQTMPLIDLQSVGENKQTQIHFDVWGYNSKKQTTVVIERNGHSYHLFGSNDTRFLSPDSSFNEGKTFQAVINELKTTKIKPIEERIYGKKGYDFQIAEAQRKKDETKLKIDKTEKEYTELSNQPITTSSKASRKVNKARKAAAKKPGSTYNGNPTAKANKSAKGKKQAELVNLYGRYEYFTKKINELTLEKENALVILAGYQQKLEQYSQAMGLHWMDYTEKNGLYTFSDSTTFDLYTQDFTFKADSLKSPFTIRLIAIPNAPLSEDVDEVMLHINVIDAKKGYDARFQFEQNDLFASNDWKLNEQLIQLSDSVAIQQFFEALLDKKMPFKTILRGNGVGSWNGYKTVRTNVKKEWDSYLIPAMDTSMVRLRTTQISLFINRGLFLEINTFTDPVKTNIVKPEDHKNLLADYQLSDNDYLSALRAASVIQKLKSELNILAGSYLSREEAKIVIDRLNKTLDATRISCGPISFNWQELVH
;
A
#
# COMPACT_ATOMS: atom_id res chain seq x y z
N MET A 1 -13.37 46.23 -55.52
CA MET A 1 -14.08 45.22 -54.71
C MET A 1 -13.32 43.87 -54.55
N LYS A 2 -11.99 43.84 -54.64
CA LYS A 2 -11.18 42.64 -54.31
C LYS A 2 -10.10 42.88 -53.26
N GLN A 3 -9.97 44.12 -52.75
CA GLN A 3 -9.04 44.46 -51.66
C GLN A 3 -9.74 44.67 -50.31
N LEU A 4 -11.08 44.67 -50.27
CA LEU A 4 -11.86 44.74 -49.03
C LEU A 4 -12.15 43.34 -48.43
N GLN A 5 -11.93 42.27 -49.19
CA GLN A 5 -12.11 40.88 -48.72
C GLN A 5 -10.85 40.30 -48.04
N SER A 6 -9.65 40.82 -48.34
CA SER A 6 -8.42 40.42 -47.62
C SER A 6 -8.26 41.09 -46.26
N LEU A 7 -8.95 42.20 -45.99
CA LEU A 7 -8.89 42.88 -44.69
C LEU A 7 -9.86 42.28 -43.65
N ILE A 8 -10.88 41.54 -44.09
CA ILE A 8 -11.86 40.87 -43.20
C ILE A 8 -11.37 39.47 -42.79
N PHE A 9 -10.37 38.90 -43.48
CA PHE A 9 -9.78 37.61 -43.14
C PHE A 9 -8.63 37.71 -42.11
N PHE A 10 -8.22 38.92 -41.73
CA PHE A 10 -7.10 39.15 -40.79
C PHE A 10 -7.52 39.78 -39.44
N THR A 11 -8.81 40.03 -39.21
CA THR A 11 -9.34 40.66 -37.98
C THR A 11 -10.43 39.85 -37.26
N PHE A 12 -10.43 38.52 -37.42
CA PHE A 12 -11.24 37.59 -36.62
C PHE A 12 -10.40 36.47 -35.97
N ILE A 13 -9.16 36.78 -35.54
CA ILE A 13 -8.32 35.91 -34.67
C ILE A 13 -8.11 36.56 -33.28
N THR A 14 -9.04 37.40 -32.85
CA THR A 14 -9.07 37.93 -31.48
C THR A 14 -10.51 37.88 -31.00
N PHE A 15 -10.74 37.28 -29.83
CA PHE A 15 -12.02 36.83 -29.23
C PHE A 15 -12.47 35.44 -29.73
N PHE A 16 -12.41 34.34 -29.00
CA PHE A 16 -12.02 34.03 -27.62
C PHE A 16 -11.13 32.78 -27.67
N ALA A 17 -9.81 32.93 -27.57
CA ALA A 17 -9.06 31.89 -26.91
C ALA A 17 -9.52 31.94 -25.45
N TYR A 18 -10.32 30.96 -25.01
CA TYR A 18 -10.25 30.59 -23.61
C TYR A 18 -8.77 30.36 -23.35
N ASN A 19 -8.14 31.25 -22.59
CA ASN A 19 -6.79 31.06 -22.09
C ASN A 19 -6.78 29.69 -21.39
N GLN A 20 -6.27 28.69 -22.09
CA GLN A 20 -5.86 27.40 -21.52
C GLN A 20 -4.45 27.51 -20.92
N THR A 21 -3.98 28.73 -20.62
CA THR A 21 -2.98 28.92 -19.60
C THR A 21 -3.68 28.74 -18.26
N SER A 22 -3.28 27.72 -17.50
CA SER A 22 -3.60 27.70 -16.08
C SER A 22 -2.94 28.93 -15.44
N ASP A 23 -3.65 30.06 -15.38
CA ASP A 23 -3.27 31.25 -14.59
C ASP A 23 -3.19 30.93 -13.08
N VAL A 24 -3.46 29.67 -12.71
CA VAL A 24 -3.40 29.13 -11.35
C VAL A 24 -1.96 28.86 -10.89
N LEU A 25 -1.03 28.54 -11.79
CA LEU A 25 0.36 28.23 -11.44
C LEU A 25 1.32 29.36 -11.87
N THR A 26 2.15 29.83 -10.93
CA THR A 26 3.20 30.81 -11.17
C THR A 26 4.29 30.26 -12.12
N PRO A 27 5.11 31.11 -12.76
CA PRO A 27 6.24 30.66 -13.57
C PRO A 27 7.22 29.74 -12.82
N GLU A 28 7.46 30.01 -11.54
CA GLU A 28 8.33 29.18 -10.69
C GLU A 28 7.72 27.80 -10.43
N GLU A 29 6.44 27.77 -10.09
CA GLU A 29 5.65 26.55 -9.91
C GLU A 29 5.62 25.69 -11.19
N ARG A 30 5.43 26.31 -12.36
CA ARG A 30 5.45 25.63 -13.66
C ARG A 30 6.82 25.06 -14.00
N ALA A 31 7.88 25.82 -13.75
CA ALA A 31 9.27 25.39 -13.97
C ALA A 31 9.61 24.18 -13.10
N TYR A 32 9.25 24.24 -11.82
CA TYR A 32 9.53 23.16 -10.89
C TYR A 32 8.69 21.90 -11.17
N LEU A 33 7.42 22.06 -11.52
CA LEU A 33 6.57 20.93 -11.92
C LEU A 33 7.14 20.22 -13.17
N PHE A 34 7.66 20.97 -14.14
CA PHE A 34 8.36 20.40 -15.29
C PHE A 34 9.55 19.53 -14.86
N HIS A 35 10.39 20.01 -13.94
CA HIS A 35 11.50 19.23 -13.39
C HIS A 35 11.00 17.94 -12.73
N ILE A 36 10.04 18.03 -11.80
CA ILE A 36 9.48 16.85 -11.12
C ILE A 36 9.02 15.80 -12.13
N VAL A 37 8.21 16.22 -13.11
CA VAL A 37 7.62 15.31 -14.10
C VAL A 37 8.70 14.67 -14.96
N LYS A 38 9.67 15.44 -15.45
CA LYS A 38 10.74 14.92 -16.32
C LYS A 38 11.76 14.05 -15.59
N LYS A 39 11.93 14.23 -14.29
CA LYS A 39 12.90 13.46 -13.50
C LYS A 39 12.30 12.18 -12.91
N SER A 40 10.99 12.15 -12.65
CA SER A 40 10.31 10.94 -12.16
C SER A 40 9.95 10.02 -13.34
N PRO A 41 10.50 8.80 -13.44
CA PRO A 41 10.26 7.90 -14.58
C PRO A 41 8.77 7.60 -14.79
N ILE A 42 8.01 7.44 -13.70
CA ILE A 42 6.57 7.15 -13.78
C ILE A 42 5.78 8.37 -14.28
N LEU A 43 6.14 9.58 -13.86
CA LEU A 43 5.49 10.80 -14.34
C LEU A 43 5.87 11.11 -15.79
N ASP A 44 7.15 10.99 -16.17
CA ASP A 44 7.57 11.27 -17.54
C ASP A 44 6.92 10.30 -18.53
N THR A 45 6.82 9.02 -18.15
CA THR A 45 6.16 7.97 -18.96
C THR A 45 4.67 8.27 -19.15
N ASN A 46 3.96 8.70 -18.11
CA ASN A 46 2.49 8.83 -18.14
C ASN A 46 1.99 10.23 -18.56
N ILE A 47 2.69 11.30 -18.20
CA ILE A 47 2.29 12.69 -18.44
C ILE A 47 3.39 13.57 -19.02
N GLY A 48 4.64 13.11 -19.09
CA GLY A 48 5.77 13.93 -19.52
C GLY A 48 5.65 14.52 -20.92
N ARG A 49 5.00 13.82 -21.86
CA ARG A 49 4.77 14.35 -23.22
C ARG A 49 3.87 15.59 -23.26
N TYR A 50 3.11 15.86 -22.21
CA TYR A 50 2.21 17.02 -22.12
C TYR A 50 2.89 18.29 -21.60
N PHE A 51 4.18 18.18 -21.29
CA PHE A 51 5.06 19.27 -20.90
C PHE A 51 5.96 19.63 -22.08
N GLU A 52 5.48 20.52 -22.94
CA GLU A 52 6.14 20.92 -24.18
C GLU A 52 7.10 22.08 -23.93
N TYR A 53 8.40 21.78 -23.87
CA TYR A 53 9.44 22.78 -23.72
C TYR A 53 10.09 23.12 -25.07
N SER A 54 10.04 24.39 -25.46
CA SER A 54 10.59 24.90 -26.73
C SER A 54 11.94 25.62 -26.58
N GLY A 55 12.49 25.67 -25.37
CA GLY A 55 13.78 26.30 -25.10
C GLY A 55 15.00 25.40 -25.41
N PRO A 56 16.23 25.93 -25.21
CA PRO A 56 17.44 25.18 -25.48
C PRO A 56 17.61 24.01 -24.50
N VAL A 57 18.03 22.86 -25.03
CA VAL A 57 18.39 21.69 -24.22
C VAL A 57 19.75 21.93 -23.56
N ILE A 58 19.76 22.09 -22.24
CA ILE A 58 20.99 22.27 -21.45
C ILE A 58 21.35 20.94 -20.80
N GLN A 59 22.59 20.50 -21.00
CA GLN A 59 23.11 19.25 -20.43
C GLN A 59 24.36 19.50 -19.60
N PHE A 60 24.56 18.68 -18.57
CA PHE A 60 25.83 18.55 -17.87
C PHE A 60 26.87 17.82 -18.74
N MET A 61 28.13 17.82 -18.32
CA MET A 61 29.22 17.09 -18.99
C MET A 61 28.95 15.59 -19.16
N ASN A 62 28.11 15.01 -18.30
CA ASN A 62 27.68 13.61 -18.35
C ASN A 62 26.48 13.38 -19.32
N LYS A 63 26.09 14.39 -20.11
CA LYS A 63 24.95 14.41 -21.05
C LYS A 63 23.55 14.33 -20.39
N GLN A 64 23.45 14.34 -19.06
CA GLN A 64 22.16 14.45 -18.38
C GLN A 64 21.63 15.89 -18.47
N LEU A 65 20.32 16.06 -18.52
CA LEU A 65 19.69 17.39 -18.52
C LEU A 65 20.04 18.15 -17.24
N ASN A 66 20.40 19.43 -17.43
CA ASN A 66 20.57 20.37 -16.35
C ASN A 66 19.22 21.07 -16.07
N TYR A 67 18.41 20.45 -15.22
CA TYR A 67 17.08 20.94 -14.89
C TYR A 67 17.09 22.34 -14.27
N ASP A 68 18.03 22.64 -13.37
CA ASP A 68 18.13 23.95 -12.71
C ASP A 68 18.28 25.11 -13.72
N SER A 69 19.05 24.87 -14.80
CA SER A 69 19.23 25.86 -15.87
C SER A 69 17.97 25.99 -16.74
N ILE A 70 17.29 24.88 -17.01
CA ILE A 70 16.02 24.86 -17.76
C ILE A 70 14.92 25.56 -16.94
N GLU A 71 14.84 25.31 -15.64
CA GLU A 71 13.93 25.99 -14.72
C GLU A 71 14.13 27.50 -14.77
N THR A 72 15.38 27.96 -14.67
CA THR A 72 15.71 29.38 -14.76
C THR A 72 15.25 29.99 -16.08
N ILE A 73 15.35 29.25 -17.19
CA ILE A 73 14.83 29.71 -18.49
C ILE A 73 13.30 29.81 -18.46
N ILE A 74 12.61 28.81 -17.94
CA ILE A 74 11.14 28.80 -17.85
C ILE A 74 10.64 29.94 -16.96
N ILE A 75 11.30 30.19 -15.83
CA ILE A 75 10.95 31.29 -14.92
C ILE A 75 11.06 32.65 -15.62
N ASN A 76 12.15 32.86 -16.36
CA ASN A 76 12.40 34.12 -17.07
C ASN A 76 11.59 34.25 -18.37
N GLN A 77 11.20 33.14 -18.99
CA GLN A 77 10.49 33.06 -20.27
C GLN A 77 9.39 31.98 -20.20
N PRO A 78 8.25 32.28 -19.52
CA PRO A 78 7.22 31.27 -19.22
C PRO A 78 6.48 30.72 -20.45
N ASP A 79 6.55 31.44 -21.57
CA ASP A 79 6.02 31.05 -22.88
C ASP A 79 6.76 29.86 -23.50
N LYS A 80 7.98 29.56 -23.03
CA LYS A 80 8.77 28.41 -23.50
C LYS A 80 8.28 27.06 -22.99
N LEU A 81 7.38 27.03 -22.02
CA LEU A 81 6.79 25.81 -21.50
C LEU A 81 5.28 25.84 -21.70
N PHE A 82 4.75 24.96 -22.54
CA PHE A 82 3.32 24.75 -22.67
C PHE A 82 2.90 23.47 -21.95
N ILE A 83 1.89 23.56 -21.06
CA ILE A 83 1.38 22.43 -20.28
C ILE A 83 -0.04 22.13 -20.77
N ARG A 84 -0.25 20.95 -21.38
CA ARG A 84 -1.58 20.52 -21.87
C ARG A 84 -2.43 19.95 -20.73
N THR A 85 -2.93 20.81 -19.85
CA THR A 85 -3.73 20.41 -18.68
C THR A 85 -4.96 19.58 -19.05
N SER A 86 -5.61 19.85 -20.19
CA SER A 86 -6.76 19.06 -20.67
C SER A 86 -6.41 17.60 -21.00
N GLU A 87 -5.19 17.33 -21.43
CA GLU A 87 -4.72 15.97 -21.73
C GLU A 87 -4.16 15.28 -20.50
N ILE A 88 -3.51 16.05 -19.62
CA ILE A 88 -3.09 15.57 -18.28
C ILE A 88 -4.32 15.11 -17.49
N ALA A 89 -5.41 15.87 -17.51
CA ALA A 89 -6.66 15.55 -16.81
C ALA A 89 -7.25 14.16 -17.16
N LYS A 90 -6.89 13.60 -18.32
CA LYS A 90 -7.33 12.29 -18.82
C LYS A 90 -6.38 11.15 -18.43
N SER A 91 -5.28 11.42 -17.74
CA SER A 91 -4.38 10.39 -17.20
C SER A 91 -4.91 9.85 -15.87
N GLN A 92 -4.33 8.75 -15.37
CA GLN A 92 -4.75 8.17 -14.10
C GLN A 92 -4.66 9.21 -12.97
N LYS A 93 -5.65 9.25 -12.08
CA LYS A 93 -5.72 10.30 -11.04
C LYS A 93 -4.56 10.21 -10.06
N GLY A 94 -4.10 9.00 -9.77
CA GLY A 94 -2.92 8.77 -8.94
C GLY A 94 -1.66 9.48 -9.45
N ILE A 95 -1.42 9.44 -10.76
CA ILE A 95 -0.28 10.13 -11.41
C ILE A 95 -0.36 11.66 -11.22
N LEU A 96 -1.55 12.23 -11.32
CA LEU A 96 -1.76 13.66 -11.10
C LEU A 96 -1.54 14.00 -9.62
N ALA A 97 -2.04 13.15 -8.72
CA ALA A 97 -1.88 13.32 -7.28
C ALA A 97 -0.41 13.19 -6.84
N GLU A 98 0.36 12.29 -7.45
CA GLU A 98 1.81 12.13 -7.21
C GLU A 98 2.57 13.42 -7.59
N ALA A 99 2.34 13.93 -8.81
CA ALA A 99 2.97 15.16 -9.28
C ALA A 99 2.60 16.36 -8.38
N ALA A 100 1.32 16.47 -8.02
CA ALA A 100 0.82 17.49 -7.12
C ALA A 100 1.41 17.37 -5.70
N ASN A 101 1.56 16.15 -5.18
CA ASN A 101 2.10 15.90 -3.83
C ASN A 101 3.59 16.22 -3.75
N LYS A 102 4.38 15.83 -4.77
CA LYS A 102 5.80 16.19 -4.89
C LYS A 102 6.01 17.71 -4.90
N MET A 103 5.13 18.42 -5.60
CA MET A 103 5.15 19.87 -5.65
C MET A 103 4.72 20.50 -4.32
N ALA A 104 3.63 20.03 -3.70
CA ALA A 104 3.17 20.52 -2.40
C ALA A 104 4.23 20.33 -1.30
N LEU A 105 4.93 19.19 -1.29
CA LEU A 105 6.03 18.93 -0.36
C LEU A 105 7.22 19.87 -0.55
N TRP A 106 7.57 20.16 -1.80
CA TRP A 106 8.61 21.15 -2.09
C TRP A 106 8.24 22.56 -1.63
N GLU A 107 7.00 22.98 -1.86
CA GLU A 107 6.52 24.29 -1.40
C GLU A 107 6.54 24.37 0.13
N LEU A 108 6.08 23.32 0.82
CA LEU A 108 6.15 23.26 2.28
C LEU A 108 7.60 23.29 2.79
N ASN A 109 8.52 22.61 2.10
CA ASN A 109 9.93 22.66 2.44
C ASN A 109 10.49 24.09 2.34
N LYS A 110 10.25 24.76 1.20
CA LYS A 110 10.63 26.17 1.01
C LYS A 110 10.01 27.09 2.07
N LEU A 111 8.72 26.90 2.35
CA LEU A 111 7.97 27.65 3.35
C LEU A 111 8.62 27.58 4.73
N LEU A 112 8.92 26.36 5.20
CA LEU A 112 9.47 26.13 6.54
C LEU A 112 10.94 26.55 6.66
N LEU A 113 11.71 26.48 5.56
CA LEU A 113 13.06 27.04 5.52
C LEU A 113 13.04 28.57 5.53
N ALA A 114 12.16 29.20 4.74
CA ALA A 114 12.02 30.65 4.70
C ALA A 114 11.55 31.22 6.04
N ALA A 115 10.63 30.55 6.74
CA ALA A 115 10.20 30.91 8.10
C ALA A 115 11.31 30.92 9.15
N ARG A 116 12.47 30.34 8.82
CA ARG A 116 13.68 30.31 9.66
C ARG A 116 14.84 31.12 9.06
N GLY A 117 14.65 31.67 7.87
CA GLY A 117 15.66 32.38 7.09
C GLY A 117 15.68 33.89 7.37
N SER A 118 16.03 34.67 6.36
CA SER A 118 16.00 36.14 6.44
C SER A 118 14.57 36.67 6.41
N GLU A 119 14.36 37.89 6.94
CA GLU A 119 13.03 38.55 6.92
C GLU A 119 12.52 38.80 5.49
N GLU A 120 13.44 39.13 4.56
CA GLU A 120 13.12 39.30 3.13
C GLU A 120 12.63 38.00 2.47
N ASP A 121 13.20 36.85 2.86
CA ASP A 121 12.76 35.56 2.35
C ASP A 121 11.42 35.15 2.96
N PHE A 122 11.19 35.42 4.25
CA PHE A 122 9.96 35.08 4.93
C PHE A 122 8.75 35.88 4.43
N GLU A 123 8.89 37.18 4.13
CA GLU A 123 7.79 38.01 3.67
C GLU A 123 7.12 37.49 2.39
N LYS A 124 7.88 36.80 1.51
CA LYS A 124 7.34 36.16 0.29
C LYS A 124 6.38 35.01 0.59
N PHE A 125 6.54 34.35 1.74
CA PHE A 125 5.81 33.14 2.12
C PHE A 125 4.87 33.33 3.32
N LYS A 126 4.76 34.57 3.82
CA LYS A 126 4.04 34.90 5.05
C LYS A 126 2.59 34.43 5.05
N HIS A 127 1.87 34.66 3.94
CA HIS A 127 0.48 34.23 3.82
C HIS A 127 0.34 32.70 3.86
N GLN A 128 1.19 31.96 3.14
CA GLN A 128 1.21 30.50 3.20
C GLN A 128 1.60 30.00 4.60
N PHE A 129 2.50 30.71 5.28
CA PHE A 129 2.93 30.36 6.63
C PHE A 129 1.81 30.57 7.64
N ASP A 130 1.08 31.68 7.55
CA ASP A 130 -0.07 31.95 8.43
C ASP A 130 -1.16 30.86 8.26
N GLN A 131 -1.38 30.35 7.05
CA GLN A 131 -2.27 29.22 6.80
C GLN A 131 -1.76 27.93 7.47
N PHE A 132 -0.48 27.61 7.29
CA PHE A 132 0.14 26.46 7.94
C PHE A 132 0.10 26.58 9.48
N GLU A 133 0.44 27.75 10.02
CA GLU A 133 0.44 28.03 11.45
C GLU A 133 -0.96 27.91 12.04
N ALA A 134 -2.01 28.36 11.35
CA ALA A 134 -3.39 28.19 11.80
C ALA A 134 -3.77 26.71 11.95
N ILE A 135 -3.34 25.84 11.02
CA ILE A 135 -3.54 24.39 11.11
C ILE A 135 -2.80 23.84 12.33
N VAL A 136 -1.53 24.20 12.51
CA VAL A 136 -0.73 23.75 13.67
C VAL A 136 -1.36 24.17 14.99
N LEU A 137 -1.75 25.45 15.12
CA LEU A 137 -2.33 25.99 16.34
C LEU A 137 -3.67 25.33 16.73
N SER A 138 -4.43 24.83 15.75
CA SER A 138 -5.68 24.11 16.01
C SER A 138 -5.48 22.75 16.71
N LYS A 139 -4.28 22.16 16.59
CA LYS A 139 -3.93 20.84 17.14
C LYS A 139 -2.93 20.89 18.28
N LEU A 140 -2.16 21.97 18.38
CA LEU A 140 -1.08 22.13 19.35
C LEU A 140 -1.64 22.23 20.79
N PRO A 141 -1.01 21.61 21.81
CA PRO A 141 -1.42 21.79 23.19
C PRO A 141 -1.14 23.21 23.69
N GLU A 142 -1.91 23.69 24.69
CA GLU A 142 -1.84 25.08 25.17
C GLU A 142 -0.43 25.51 25.64
N LYS A 143 0.32 24.62 26.30
CA LYS A 143 1.70 24.92 26.75
C LYS A 143 2.69 25.16 25.61
N ALA A 144 2.36 24.68 24.42
CA ALA A 144 3.15 24.83 23.20
C ALA A 144 2.73 26.07 22.39
N LYS A 145 1.68 26.78 22.82
CA LYS A 145 1.26 28.07 22.26
C LYS A 145 1.92 29.21 23.03
N GLN A 146 2.20 30.31 22.32
CA GLN A 146 2.70 31.54 22.92
C GLN A 146 1.74 32.68 22.60
N GLN A 147 1.25 33.35 23.64
CA GLN A 147 0.47 34.57 23.49
C GLN A 147 1.41 35.77 23.33
N THR A 148 1.24 36.51 22.23
CA THR A 148 1.95 37.76 21.95
C THR A 148 0.92 38.85 21.70
N GLY A 149 0.59 39.61 22.76
CA GLY A 149 -0.53 40.56 22.73
C GLY A 149 -1.87 39.85 22.59
N GLU A 150 -2.66 40.27 21.60
CA GLU A 150 -3.94 39.64 21.24
C GLU A 150 -3.78 38.42 20.31
N THR A 151 -2.56 38.15 19.83
CA THR A 151 -2.31 37.06 18.87
C THR A 151 -1.71 35.83 19.55
N VAL A 152 -2.21 34.65 19.19
CA VAL A 152 -1.64 33.37 19.59
C VAL A 152 -0.78 32.85 18.45
N ARG A 153 0.46 32.49 18.76
CA ARG A 153 1.46 31.99 17.79
C ARG A 153 2.11 30.70 18.31
N ILE A 154 2.76 29.97 17.43
CA ILE A 154 3.57 28.81 17.83
C ILE A 154 4.71 29.30 18.73
N HIS A 155 4.97 28.59 19.83
CA HIS A 155 6.09 28.94 20.69
C HIS A 155 7.42 28.93 19.91
N LYS A 156 8.22 30.01 19.99
CA LYS A 156 9.40 30.20 19.12
C LYS A 156 10.38 29.02 19.11
N LYS A 157 10.57 28.35 20.25
CA LYS A 157 11.45 27.16 20.34
C LYS A 157 10.95 25.96 19.51
N LEU A 158 9.64 25.86 19.26
CA LEU A 158 9.03 24.79 18.46
C LEU A 158 9.21 24.98 16.96
N LEU A 159 9.40 26.22 16.49
CA LEU A 159 9.68 26.50 15.08
C LEU A 159 10.95 25.78 14.59
N ALA A 160 11.90 25.54 15.49
CA ALA A 160 13.12 24.80 15.15
C ALA A 160 12.86 23.29 14.95
N ALA A 161 11.84 22.71 15.60
CA ALA A 161 11.43 21.32 15.40
C ALA A 161 10.66 21.10 14.08
N LEU A 162 10.16 22.18 13.47
CA LEU A 162 9.55 22.20 12.14
C LEU A 162 10.59 22.20 10.99
N ASN A 163 11.89 22.15 11.29
CA ASN A 163 12.92 22.10 10.26
C ASN A 163 12.77 20.83 9.40
N PRO A 164 12.54 20.95 8.08
CA PRO A 164 12.33 19.80 7.19
C PRO A 164 13.56 18.92 7.02
N SER A 165 14.77 19.42 7.32
CA SER A 165 16.01 18.62 7.29
C SER A 165 16.22 17.70 8.50
N LEU A 166 15.46 17.89 9.59
CA LEU A 166 15.63 17.08 10.80
C LEU A 166 14.96 15.72 10.66
N ASN A 167 15.68 14.67 11.02
CA ASN A 167 15.11 13.34 11.19
C ASN A 167 14.21 13.29 12.46
N PHE A 168 13.58 12.14 12.71
CA PHE A 168 12.68 12.01 13.84
C PHE A 168 13.42 12.12 15.19
N ASP A 169 14.57 11.46 15.31
CA ASP A 169 15.34 11.43 16.56
C ASP A 169 15.80 12.83 16.99
N ASP A 170 16.24 13.65 16.03
CA ASP A 170 16.61 15.05 16.27
C ASP A 170 15.41 15.86 16.75
N LYS A 171 14.24 15.68 16.11
CA LYS A 171 13.00 16.35 16.55
C LYS A 171 12.59 15.92 17.95
N ALA A 172 12.65 14.63 18.26
CA ALA A 172 12.33 14.10 19.58
C ALA A 172 13.32 14.63 20.64
N ALA A 173 14.62 14.66 20.34
CA ALA A 173 15.64 15.22 21.21
C ALA A 173 15.41 16.71 21.48
N MET A 174 15.06 17.49 20.43
CA MET A 174 14.72 18.91 20.58
C MET A 174 13.52 19.11 21.49
N LEU A 175 12.43 18.35 21.31
CA LEU A 175 11.26 18.42 22.18
C LEU A 175 11.60 18.05 23.63
N SER A 176 12.43 17.02 23.84
CA SER A 176 12.87 16.60 25.19
C SER A 176 13.71 17.67 25.91
N SER A 177 14.38 18.55 25.16
CA SER A 177 15.15 19.67 25.72
C SER A 177 14.27 20.84 26.19
N MET A 178 12.98 20.84 25.83
CA MET A 178 12.04 21.90 26.17
C MET A 178 11.43 21.66 27.54
N SER A 179 11.99 22.28 28.57
CA SER A 179 11.57 22.12 29.98
C SER A 179 10.11 22.45 30.29
N PHE A 180 9.38 23.09 29.37
CA PHE A 180 7.97 23.43 29.52
C PHE A 180 7.02 22.31 29.01
N LEU A 181 7.55 21.26 28.38
CA LEU A 181 6.82 20.10 27.88
C LEU A 181 7.13 18.87 28.75
N ASN A 182 6.11 18.24 29.32
CA ASN A 182 6.26 16.89 29.88
C ASN A 182 6.20 15.82 28.78
N ASP A 183 6.41 14.54 29.11
CA ASP A 183 6.47 13.46 28.12
C ASP A 183 5.17 13.35 27.27
N ASP A 184 4.00 13.56 27.87
CA ASP A 184 2.71 13.58 27.16
C ASP A 184 2.57 14.81 26.26
N ASP A 185 3.00 15.98 26.73
CA ASP A 185 3.02 17.22 25.95
C ASP A 185 3.96 17.06 24.74
N GLN A 186 5.10 16.38 24.90
CA GLN A 186 6.03 16.08 23.79
C GLN A 186 5.36 15.17 22.75
N LEU A 187 4.67 14.11 23.18
CA LEU A 187 3.91 13.22 22.30
C LEU A 187 2.80 13.98 21.55
N ASN A 188 2.04 14.81 22.25
CA ASN A 188 0.95 15.59 21.67
C ASN A 188 1.48 16.64 20.68
N VAL A 189 2.60 17.31 21.00
CA VAL A 189 3.24 18.26 20.09
C VAL A 189 3.70 17.56 18.81
N ILE A 190 4.49 16.48 18.90
CA ILE A 190 5.00 15.82 17.69
C ILE A 190 3.88 15.24 16.83
N THR A 191 2.83 14.70 17.46
CA THR A 191 1.63 14.21 16.76
C THR A 191 0.91 15.36 16.06
N ALA A 192 0.70 16.49 16.74
CA ALA A 192 0.09 17.68 16.14
C ALA A 192 0.89 18.22 14.95
N LEU A 193 2.23 18.26 15.03
CA LEU A 193 3.08 18.67 13.91
C LEU A 193 2.95 17.70 12.72
N ASN A 194 3.01 16.40 12.99
CA ASN A 194 2.88 15.34 11.99
C ASN A 194 1.54 15.39 11.25
N GLU A 195 0.44 15.56 11.98
CA GLU A 195 -0.89 15.73 11.40
C GLU A 195 -1.06 17.06 10.65
N SER A 196 -0.40 18.13 11.10
CA SER A 196 -0.48 19.44 10.43
C SER A 196 0.24 19.44 9.09
N ILE A 197 1.37 18.74 9.00
CA ILE A 197 2.07 18.52 7.72
C ILE A 197 1.14 17.78 6.75
N ASN A 198 0.52 16.68 7.18
CA ASN A 198 -0.41 15.92 6.34
C ASN A 198 -1.60 16.77 5.86
N ASP A 199 -2.22 17.54 6.75
CA ASP A 199 -3.36 18.40 6.39
C ASP A 199 -2.99 19.50 5.41
N TYR A 200 -1.88 20.20 5.65
CA TYR A 200 -1.42 21.26 4.76
C TYR A 200 -1.06 20.70 3.38
N VAL A 201 -0.29 19.62 3.34
CA VAL A 201 0.08 18.96 2.08
C VAL A 201 -1.16 18.46 1.37
N LYS A 202 -2.13 17.83 2.06
CA LYS A 202 -3.39 17.38 1.45
C LYS A 202 -4.14 18.53 0.77
N GLN A 203 -4.32 19.66 1.45
CA GLN A 203 -5.01 20.82 0.90
C GLN A 203 -4.28 21.36 -0.33
N ARG A 204 -2.95 21.48 -0.25
CA ARG A 204 -2.15 22.02 -1.35
C ARG A 204 -2.06 21.07 -2.54
N THR A 205 -1.90 19.77 -2.29
CA THR A 205 -1.97 18.72 -3.33
C THR A 205 -3.30 18.76 -4.06
N LEU A 206 -4.43 18.91 -3.36
CA LEU A 206 -5.74 19.02 -4.01
C LEU A 206 -5.83 20.27 -4.92
N ALA A 207 -5.31 21.42 -4.46
CA ALA A 207 -5.30 22.64 -5.26
C ALA A 207 -4.50 22.47 -6.57
N ILE A 208 -3.30 21.87 -6.49
CA ILE A 208 -2.44 21.62 -7.65
C ILE A 208 -3.05 20.53 -8.55
N PHE A 209 -3.60 19.47 -7.97
CA PHE A 209 -4.34 18.42 -8.68
C PHE A 209 -5.48 19.02 -9.53
N SER A 210 -6.26 19.94 -8.96
CA SER A 210 -7.30 20.67 -9.69
C SER A 210 -6.73 21.62 -10.74
N ALA A 211 -5.60 22.28 -10.49
CA ALA A 211 -4.90 23.10 -11.48
C ALA A 211 -4.43 22.28 -12.71
N LEU A 212 -4.11 21.01 -12.51
CA LEU A 212 -3.79 20.05 -13.57
C LEU A 212 -5.03 19.45 -14.28
N GLY A 213 -6.22 19.93 -13.93
CA GLY A 213 -7.50 19.49 -14.49
C GLY A 213 -8.11 18.26 -13.80
N GLY A 214 -7.48 17.79 -12.71
CA GLY A 214 -8.01 16.70 -11.88
C GLY A 214 -9.32 17.07 -11.21
N GLN A 215 -10.26 16.13 -11.19
CA GLN A 215 -11.56 16.28 -10.53
C GLN A 215 -11.78 15.13 -9.55
N ALA A 216 -12.16 15.44 -8.31
CA ALA A 216 -12.43 14.46 -7.27
C ALA A 216 -13.58 14.93 -6.38
N SER A 217 -14.49 14.01 -6.04
CA SER A 217 -15.50 14.19 -4.98
C SER A 217 -15.04 13.61 -3.63
N TYR A 218 -14.07 12.70 -3.65
CA TYR A 218 -13.40 12.18 -2.48
C TYR A 218 -11.89 12.24 -2.73
N PHE A 219 -11.15 12.84 -1.80
CA PHE A 219 -9.71 13.04 -1.95
C PHE A 219 -9.02 12.97 -0.59
N GLU A 220 -8.24 11.91 -0.39
CA GLU A 220 -7.33 11.76 0.74
C GLU A 220 -5.89 11.74 0.24
N ASN A 221 -4.99 12.39 0.97
CA ASN A 221 -3.56 12.43 0.65
C ASN A 221 -2.80 12.31 1.96
N ILE A 222 -2.02 11.24 2.10
CA ILE A 222 -1.41 10.84 3.35
C ILE A 222 0.06 10.55 3.09
N LEU A 223 0.92 11.20 3.86
CA LEU A 223 2.33 10.88 3.97
C LEU A 223 2.53 10.08 5.25
N ILE A 224 3.35 9.04 5.18
CA ILE A 224 3.71 8.26 6.35
C ILE A 224 5.12 7.70 6.25
N ALA A 225 5.83 7.72 7.37
CA ALA A 225 7.09 7.03 7.58
C ALA A 225 6.94 5.89 8.59
N ALA A 226 7.74 4.85 8.41
CA ALA A 226 7.89 3.74 9.33
C ALA A 226 9.37 3.40 9.46
N GLY A 227 9.86 3.16 10.68
CA GLY A 227 11.29 2.86 10.92
C GLY A 227 11.72 3.29 12.31
N ASP A 228 13.03 3.42 12.50
CA ASP A 228 13.64 3.82 13.77
C ASP A 228 13.84 5.33 13.95
N GLY A 229 13.76 6.13 12.88
CA GLY A 229 13.90 7.60 12.97
C GLY A 229 15.26 8.14 12.54
N SER A 230 16.18 7.28 12.07
CA SER A 230 17.63 7.56 12.00
C SER A 230 18.22 7.95 10.63
N GLU A 231 17.38 8.10 9.58
CA GLU A 231 17.65 8.64 8.22
C GLU A 231 17.33 7.70 7.04
N THR A 232 16.81 8.29 5.96
CA THR A 232 16.73 7.75 4.59
C THR A 232 17.34 8.70 3.55
N SER A 233 17.77 8.17 2.40
CA SER A 233 18.18 8.98 1.24
C SER A 233 16.96 9.70 0.66
N GLY A 234 16.97 11.03 0.62
CA GLY A 234 15.81 11.84 0.24
C GLY A 234 15.38 11.74 -1.23
N LEU A 235 14.11 12.11 -1.45
CA LEU A 235 13.32 12.37 -2.68
C LEU A 235 14.01 12.09 -4.03
N LEU A 236 15.13 12.73 -4.37
CA LEU A 236 15.73 12.68 -5.71
C LEU A 236 17.28 12.63 -5.74
N ASN A 237 17.91 11.91 -4.79
CA ASN A 237 19.37 12.00 -4.54
C ASN A 237 19.79 13.44 -4.18
N GLU A 238 18.88 14.16 -3.53
CA GLU A 238 19.07 15.52 -3.09
C GLU A 238 20.18 15.55 -2.05
N ARG A 239 21.27 16.24 -2.40
CA ARG A 239 22.40 16.47 -1.51
C ARG A 239 22.25 17.87 -0.94
N GLU A 240 22.30 18.03 0.39
CA GLU A 240 22.36 19.37 1.02
C GLU A 240 23.61 20.15 0.61
N LYS A 241 24.68 19.42 0.25
CA LYS A 241 25.95 19.99 -0.20
C LYS A 241 26.43 19.31 -1.48
N ASP A 242 27.01 20.09 -2.38
CA ASP A 242 27.69 19.55 -3.56
C ASP A 242 28.97 18.79 -3.18
N GLU A 243 29.67 18.22 -4.17
CA GLU A 243 30.92 17.45 -3.98
C GLU A 243 32.07 18.31 -3.40
N ASN A 244 31.91 19.64 -3.40
CA ASN A 244 32.86 20.60 -2.86
C ASN A 244 32.43 21.16 -1.49
N GLY A 245 31.38 20.60 -0.87
CA GLY A 245 30.88 21.01 0.44
C GLY A 245 30.13 22.35 0.45
N ARG A 246 29.80 22.91 -0.72
CA ARG A 246 28.97 24.13 -0.83
C ARG A 246 27.52 23.73 -0.72
N TRP A 247 26.71 24.55 -0.04
CA TRP A 247 25.26 24.37 0.01
C TRP A 247 24.73 24.26 -1.41
N ASN A 248 24.06 23.15 -1.68
CA ASN A 248 23.49 22.90 -2.99
C ASN A 248 22.37 23.93 -3.23
N LYS A 249 22.37 24.58 -4.40
CA LYS A 249 21.22 25.39 -4.82
C LYS A 249 20.05 24.51 -5.30
N GLY A 250 20.29 23.21 -5.46
CA GLY A 250 19.27 22.18 -5.66
C GLY A 250 18.55 21.80 -4.36
N LEU A 251 17.41 21.15 -4.54
CA LEU A 251 16.38 20.85 -3.52
C LEU A 251 16.94 20.30 -2.19
N PRO A 252 16.44 20.77 -1.03
CA PRO A 252 16.84 20.26 0.28
C PRO A 252 16.19 18.91 0.61
N LYS A 253 16.92 18.04 1.34
CA LYS A 253 16.49 16.71 1.81
C LYS A 253 15.18 16.84 2.63
N ALA A 254 14.03 16.59 2.00
CA ALA A 254 12.70 16.73 2.63
C ALA A 254 12.29 15.56 3.55
N VAL A 255 13.24 14.77 4.05
CA VAL A 255 12.97 13.55 4.83
C VAL A 255 12.18 13.83 6.12
N GLY A 256 12.39 15.00 6.73
CA GLY A 256 11.66 15.42 7.92
C GLY A 256 10.21 15.82 7.65
N LEU A 257 9.73 15.80 6.40
CA LEU A 257 8.33 16.08 6.06
C LEU A 257 7.46 14.83 5.99
N PHE A 258 8.02 13.62 6.18
CA PHE A 258 7.21 12.40 6.30
C PHE A 258 6.80 12.18 7.76
N PRO A 259 5.50 12.26 8.08
CA PRO A 259 5.02 12.07 9.44
C PRO A 259 5.14 10.63 9.94
N TYR A 260 5.44 10.45 11.23
CA TYR A 260 5.45 9.16 11.90
C TYR A 260 4.21 9.02 12.79
N GLN A 261 3.71 7.79 12.94
CA GLN A 261 2.90 7.46 14.12
C GLN A 261 3.85 7.26 15.30
N VAL A 262 3.57 7.91 16.43
CA VAL A 262 4.51 7.99 17.56
C VAL A 262 3.86 7.41 18.81
N ARG A 263 4.67 6.80 19.67
CA ARG A 263 4.25 6.32 21.00
C ARG A 263 5.32 6.61 22.05
N LEU A 264 4.93 6.59 23.32
CA LEU A 264 5.87 6.62 24.44
C LEU A 264 6.29 5.19 24.80
N LYS A 265 7.60 4.98 24.93
CA LYS A 265 8.19 3.71 25.41
C LYS A 265 8.93 3.97 26.72
N GLU A 266 8.59 3.21 27.76
CA GLU A 266 9.28 3.27 29.04
C GLU A 266 10.68 2.62 28.97
N LYS A 267 11.74 3.36 29.30
CA LYS A 267 13.09 2.77 29.44
C LYS A 267 13.22 2.05 30.78
N GLN A 268 13.34 0.72 30.72
CA GLN A 268 13.50 -0.16 31.90
C GLN A 268 14.64 0.27 32.87
N LYS A 269 15.71 0.89 32.36
CA LYS A 269 16.87 1.28 33.18
C LYS A 269 16.78 2.64 33.88
N ARG A 270 15.85 3.53 33.49
CA ARG A 270 15.80 4.92 34.00
C ARG A 270 14.42 5.44 34.41
N LYS A 271 13.34 4.67 34.26
CA LYS A 271 11.95 5.16 34.45
C LYS A 271 11.68 6.47 33.69
N GLN A 272 12.30 6.60 32.52
CA GLN A 272 12.14 7.75 31.64
C GLN A 272 11.48 7.24 30.38
N SER A 273 10.38 7.87 29.97
CA SER A 273 9.72 7.57 28.71
C SER A 273 10.47 8.28 27.59
N VAL A 274 10.51 7.65 26.42
CA VAL A 274 11.10 8.23 25.21
C VAL A 274 10.12 8.07 24.07
N LEU A 275 10.02 9.10 23.23
CA LEU A 275 9.25 9.05 21.99
C LEU A 275 9.88 8.04 21.04
N GLU A 276 9.09 7.11 20.53
CA GLU A 276 9.50 6.09 19.57
C GLU A 276 8.54 6.08 18.39
N PRO A 277 9.05 6.11 17.15
CA PRO A 277 8.21 5.94 15.97
C PRO A 277 7.70 4.50 15.86
N GLN A 278 6.52 4.32 15.27
CA GLN A 278 6.01 2.99 14.95
C GLN A 278 6.72 2.43 13.72
N THR A 279 7.10 1.16 13.79
CA THR A 279 7.74 0.43 12.69
C THR A 279 6.74 -0.21 11.72
N MET A 280 5.48 -0.33 12.13
CA MET A 280 4.39 -0.92 11.36
C MET A 280 3.10 -0.09 11.50
N PRO A 281 3.14 1.21 11.14
CA PRO A 281 1.97 2.07 11.26
C PRO A 281 0.80 1.55 10.42
N LEU A 282 -0.41 1.83 10.90
CA LEU A 282 -1.66 1.43 10.27
C LEU A 282 -2.53 2.66 9.97
N ILE A 283 -3.14 2.68 8.79
CA ILE A 283 -3.99 3.78 8.32
C ILE A 283 -5.34 3.19 7.97
N ASP A 284 -6.37 3.57 8.71
CA ASP A 284 -7.74 3.14 8.48
C ASP A 284 -8.47 4.14 7.59
N LEU A 285 -9.09 3.64 6.51
CA LEU A 285 -9.77 4.43 5.49
C LEU A 285 -11.10 3.79 5.10
N GLN A 286 -11.89 4.51 4.31
CA GLN A 286 -13.14 4.03 3.76
C GLN A 286 -13.11 4.10 2.23
N SER A 287 -13.69 3.08 1.58
CA SER A 287 -13.96 3.15 0.16
C SER A 287 -14.96 4.27 -0.15
N VAL A 288 -14.91 4.76 -1.37
CA VAL A 288 -15.72 5.91 -1.82
C VAL A 288 -17.22 5.59 -1.80
N GLY A 289 -17.61 4.36 -2.17
CA GLY A 289 -19.01 3.96 -2.33
C GLY A 289 -19.67 4.63 -3.55
N GLU A 290 -21.01 4.76 -3.51
CA GLU A 290 -21.81 5.48 -4.52
C GLU A 290 -21.63 4.96 -5.97
N ASN A 291 -21.33 3.66 -6.12
CA ASN A 291 -21.05 3.03 -7.40
C ASN A 291 -19.85 3.64 -8.15
N LYS A 292 -18.93 4.31 -7.43
CA LYS A 292 -17.64 4.80 -7.93
C LYS A 292 -16.52 3.82 -7.54
N GLN A 293 -15.47 3.78 -8.35
CA GLN A 293 -14.26 3.03 -8.01
C GLN A 293 -13.48 3.80 -6.94
N THR A 294 -12.80 3.07 -6.05
CA THR A 294 -11.82 3.65 -5.13
C THR A 294 -10.43 3.37 -5.69
N GLN A 295 -9.75 4.41 -6.16
CA GLN A 295 -8.37 4.32 -6.63
C GLN A 295 -7.45 4.75 -5.48
N ILE A 296 -6.44 3.93 -5.21
CA ILE A 296 -5.42 4.15 -4.21
C ILE A 296 -4.08 4.17 -4.93
N HIS A 297 -3.40 5.31 -4.91
CA HIS A 297 -2.09 5.48 -5.51
C HIS A 297 -1.00 5.37 -4.45
N PHE A 298 0.09 4.70 -4.78
CA PHE A 298 1.24 4.53 -3.91
C PHE A 298 2.53 5.06 -4.56
N ASP A 299 3.25 5.91 -3.84
CA ASP A 299 4.57 6.39 -4.23
C ASP A 299 5.54 6.18 -3.07
N VAL A 300 6.58 5.37 -3.29
CA VAL A 300 7.58 5.02 -2.27
C VAL A 300 8.75 5.99 -2.33
N TRP A 301 9.02 6.65 -1.21
CA TRP A 301 10.02 7.71 -1.12
C TRP A 301 11.31 7.24 -0.45
N GLY A 302 11.16 6.54 0.68
CA GLY A 302 12.26 5.99 1.48
C GLY A 302 12.36 4.49 1.22
N TYR A 303 13.54 4.02 0.82
CA TYR A 303 13.78 2.62 0.49
C TYR A 303 15.07 2.10 1.10
N ASN A 304 15.10 0.78 1.27
CA ASN A 304 16.25 0.06 1.80
C ASN A 304 16.84 -0.84 0.73
N SER A 305 18.09 -0.60 0.34
CA SER A 305 18.81 -1.40 -0.66
C SER A 305 18.93 -2.91 -0.36
N LYS A 306 18.64 -3.37 0.86
CA LYS A 306 18.76 -4.76 1.30
C LYS A 306 17.42 -5.42 1.63
N LYS A 307 16.34 -4.66 1.78
CA LYS A 307 15.03 -5.14 2.27
C LYS A 307 13.92 -4.57 1.42
N GLN A 308 12.98 -5.41 1.00
CA GLN A 308 11.86 -4.97 0.17
C GLN A 308 10.84 -4.20 1.02
N THR A 309 10.61 -2.92 0.73
CA THR A 309 9.50 -2.17 1.34
C THR A 309 8.21 -2.98 1.23
N THR A 310 7.48 -3.15 2.32
CA THR A 310 6.27 -3.98 2.32
C THR A 310 5.06 -3.12 2.68
N VAL A 311 4.09 -3.06 1.78
CA VAL A 311 2.80 -2.40 1.99
C VAL A 311 1.70 -3.48 1.96
N VAL A 312 0.85 -3.47 2.97
CA VAL A 312 -0.26 -4.43 3.10
C VAL A 312 -1.57 -3.66 3.11
N ILE A 313 -2.44 -3.95 2.15
CA ILE A 313 -3.82 -3.48 2.13
C ILE A 313 -4.69 -4.59 2.69
N GLU A 314 -5.54 -4.32 3.67
CA GLU A 314 -6.49 -5.29 4.22
C GLU A 314 -7.92 -4.78 4.07
N ARG A 315 -8.79 -5.61 3.46
CA ARG A 315 -10.19 -5.31 3.25
C ARG A 315 -11.03 -6.59 3.33
N ASN A 316 -12.11 -6.56 4.12
CA ASN A 316 -13.02 -7.69 4.30
C ASN A 316 -12.29 -9.00 4.68
N GLY A 317 -11.28 -8.92 5.55
CA GLY A 317 -10.46 -10.06 5.98
C GLY A 317 -9.47 -10.58 4.94
N HIS A 318 -9.41 -10.01 3.74
CA HIS A 318 -8.43 -10.35 2.70
C HIS A 318 -7.31 -9.31 2.69
N SER A 319 -6.10 -9.77 2.39
CA SER A 319 -4.88 -8.98 2.38
C SER A 319 -4.23 -9.01 0.99
N TYR A 320 -3.80 -7.83 0.55
CA TYR A 320 -3.11 -7.59 -0.71
C TYR A 320 -1.73 -7.03 -0.37
N HIS A 321 -0.69 -7.74 -0.78
CA HIS A 321 0.69 -7.39 -0.46
C HIS A 321 1.34 -6.74 -1.65
N LEU A 322 2.08 -5.68 -1.39
CA LEU A 322 2.86 -4.96 -2.37
C LEU A 322 4.30 -4.85 -1.85
N PHE A 323 5.24 -5.33 -2.66
CA PHE A 323 6.67 -5.39 -2.35
C PHE A 323 7.44 -4.40 -3.21
N GLY A 324 8.28 -3.59 -2.57
CA GLY A 324 9.07 -2.54 -3.20
C GLY A 324 10.36 -3.03 -3.83
N SER A 325 10.71 -2.42 -4.96
CA SER A 325 12.01 -2.58 -5.61
C SER A 325 13.03 -1.53 -5.15
N ASN A 326 14.28 -1.96 -4.99
CA ASN A 326 15.42 -1.12 -4.61
C ASN A 326 15.87 -0.26 -5.79
N ASP A 327 15.67 -0.74 -7.02
CA ASP A 327 16.16 -0.09 -8.24
C ASP A 327 15.13 0.88 -8.82
N THR A 328 13.85 0.50 -8.83
CA THR A 328 12.79 1.29 -9.46
C THR A 328 11.93 2.06 -8.47
N ARG A 329 12.01 1.75 -7.16
CA ARG A 329 11.11 2.24 -6.09
C ARG A 329 9.65 1.85 -6.27
N PHE A 330 9.32 1.10 -7.31
CA PHE A 330 7.95 0.66 -7.57
C PHE A 330 7.59 -0.53 -6.69
N LEU A 331 6.31 -0.57 -6.34
CA LEU A 331 5.66 -1.67 -5.67
C LEU A 331 5.16 -2.70 -6.68
N SER A 332 5.13 -3.97 -6.28
CA SER A 332 4.58 -5.08 -7.05
C SER A 332 3.96 -6.16 -6.13
N PRO A 333 2.83 -6.79 -6.49
CA PRO A 333 2.33 -7.98 -5.81
C PRO A 333 3.26 -9.20 -5.91
N ASP A 334 4.19 -9.17 -6.87
CA ASP A 334 5.18 -10.23 -7.04
C ASP A 334 6.40 -10.00 -6.15
N SER A 335 6.54 -10.79 -5.10
CA SER A 335 7.70 -10.73 -4.19
C SER A 335 9.05 -11.07 -4.86
N SER A 336 9.03 -11.70 -6.04
CA SER A 336 10.22 -12.00 -6.84
C SER A 336 10.63 -10.86 -7.77
N PHE A 337 9.82 -9.80 -7.85
CA PHE A 337 10.05 -8.63 -8.70
C PHE A 337 11.39 -7.92 -8.43
N ASN A 338 11.94 -8.07 -7.23
CA ASN A 338 13.23 -7.50 -6.86
C ASN A 338 14.01 -8.38 -5.87
N GLU A 339 15.31 -8.14 -5.73
CA GLU A 339 16.14 -8.79 -4.72
C GLU A 339 16.00 -8.09 -3.34
N GLY A 340 16.10 -8.86 -2.26
CA GLY A 340 16.08 -8.32 -0.90
C GLY A 340 15.34 -9.22 0.09
N LYS A 341 15.57 -8.98 1.38
CA LYS A 341 14.87 -9.71 2.44
C LYS A 341 13.43 -9.21 2.54
N THR A 342 12.46 -10.11 2.36
CA THR A 342 11.04 -9.84 2.57
C THR A 342 10.68 -9.91 4.06
N PHE A 343 9.59 -9.26 4.46
CA PHE A 343 9.09 -9.38 5.83
C PHE A 343 8.64 -10.82 6.14
N GLN A 344 8.08 -11.51 5.14
CA GLN A 344 7.75 -12.94 5.26
C GLN A 344 8.98 -13.80 5.56
N ALA A 345 10.15 -13.48 5.01
CA ALA A 345 11.40 -14.17 5.34
C ALA A 345 11.80 -13.96 6.81
N VAL A 346 11.60 -12.76 7.37
CA VAL A 346 11.82 -12.48 8.80
C VAL A 346 10.86 -13.30 9.68
N ILE A 347 9.59 -13.40 9.30
CA ILE A 347 8.59 -14.23 10.00
C ILE A 347 9.02 -15.70 9.99
N ASN A 348 9.45 -16.20 8.83
CA ASN A 348 9.90 -17.58 8.68
C ASN A 348 11.17 -17.84 9.50
N GLU A 349 12.10 -16.88 9.54
CA GLU A 349 13.31 -16.95 10.38
C GLU A 349 12.95 -16.97 11.87
N LEU A 350 11.99 -16.16 12.34
CA LEU A 350 11.50 -16.19 13.73
C LEU A 350 10.99 -17.58 14.11
N LYS A 351 10.13 -18.16 13.26
CA LYS A 351 9.55 -19.50 13.44
C LYS A 351 10.62 -20.58 13.50
N THR A 352 11.53 -20.57 12.53
CA THR A 352 12.48 -21.67 12.32
C THR A 352 13.71 -21.60 13.21
N THR A 353 14.26 -20.40 13.45
CA THR A 353 15.54 -20.22 14.14
C THR A 353 15.41 -19.85 15.61
N LYS A 354 14.26 -19.31 16.05
CA LYS A 354 14.04 -18.87 17.44
C LYS A 354 13.01 -19.73 18.16
N ILE A 355 11.82 -19.89 17.58
CA ILE A 355 10.71 -20.61 18.22
C ILE A 355 10.97 -22.11 18.25
N LYS A 356 11.19 -22.73 17.08
CA LYS A 356 11.37 -24.19 16.96
C LYS A 356 12.47 -24.77 17.87
N PRO A 357 13.65 -24.15 18.03
CA PRO A 357 14.66 -24.66 18.96
C PRO A 357 14.24 -24.65 20.43
N ILE A 358 13.46 -23.65 20.85
CA ILE A 358 12.95 -23.59 22.23
C ILE A 358 11.83 -24.62 22.43
N GLU A 359 10.94 -24.78 21.45
CA GLU A 359 9.94 -25.84 21.47
C GLU A 359 10.57 -27.23 21.59
N GLU A 360 11.63 -27.52 20.83
CA GLU A 360 12.37 -28.80 20.96
C GLU A 360 13.06 -28.93 22.34
N ARG A 361 13.56 -27.83 22.92
CA ARG A 361 14.11 -27.86 24.28
C ARG A 361 13.07 -28.13 25.35
N ILE A 362 11.82 -27.72 25.15
CA ILE A 362 10.73 -27.92 26.12
C ILE A 362 10.07 -29.29 25.89
N TYR A 363 9.58 -29.52 24.68
CA TYR A 363 8.69 -30.64 24.31
C TYR A 363 9.39 -31.77 23.54
N GLY A 364 10.63 -31.56 23.10
CA GLY A 364 11.37 -32.53 22.29
C GLY A 364 11.66 -33.84 23.01
N LYS A 365 12.14 -34.84 22.26
CA LYS A 365 12.43 -36.19 22.80
C LYS A 365 13.52 -36.22 23.87
N LYS A 366 14.30 -35.14 23.98
CA LYS A 366 15.29 -34.90 25.04
C LYS A 366 15.02 -33.59 25.79
N GLY A 367 13.84 -33.01 25.60
CA GLY A 367 13.45 -31.73 26.20
C GLY A 367 13.14 -31.85 27.69
N TYR A 368 12.83 -30.72 28.31
CA TYR A 368 12.54 -30.62 29.73
C TYR A 368 11.40 -31.55 30.15
N ASP A 369 10.32 -31.66 29.37
CA ASP A 369 9.18 -32.53 29.70
C ASP A 369 9.58 -34.00 29.80
N PHE A 370 10.38 -34.47 28.83
CA PHE A 370 10.91 -35.83 28.85
C PHE A 370 11.84 -36.05 30.03
N GLN A 371 12.77 -35.13 30.28
CA GLN A 371 13.75 -35.27 31.37
C GLN A 371 13.10 -35.22 32.76
N ILE A 372 12.08 -34.38 32.94
CA ILE A 372 11.30 -34.29 34.17
C ILE A 372 10.53 -35.59 34.37
N ALA A 373 9.84 -36.10 33.34
CA ALA A 373 9.11 -37.36 33.41
C ALA A 373 10.05 -38.55 33.73
N GLU A 374 11.22 -38.61 33.10
CA GLU A 374 12.22 -39.65 33.36
C GLU A 374 12.79 -39.57 34.78
N ALA A 375 13.10 -38.35 35.25
CA ALA A 375 13.59 -38.12 36.61
C ALA A 375 12.51 -38.47 37.65
N GLN A 376 11.24 -38.14 37.38
CA GLN A 376 10.10 -38.49 38.22
C GLN A 376 9.93 -40.02 38.31
N ARG A 377 9.97 -40.74 37.18
CA ARG A 377 9.95 -42.20 37.19
C ARG A 377 11.09 -42.80 38.01
N LYS A 378 12.32 -42.31 37.85
CA LYS A 378 13.50 -42.77 38.61
C LYS A 378 13.38 -42.45 40.11
N LYS A 379 12.79 -41.31 40.47
CA LYS A 379 12.48 -40.93 41.84
C LYS A 379 11.49 -41.91 42.47
N ASP A 380 10.41 -42.23 41.76
CA ASP A 380 9.37 -43.15 42.24
C ASP A 380 9.89 -44.59 42.37
N GLU A 381 10.70 -45.06 41.42
CA GLU A 381 11.41 -46.34 41.53
C GLU A 381 12.37 -46.38 42.72
N THR A 382 13.06 -45.27 43.00
CA THR A 382 13.96 -45.16 44.16
C THR A 382 13.17 -45.19 45.45
N LYS A 383 12.02 -44.50 45.52
CA LYS A 383 11.11 -44.53 46.66
C LYS A 383 10.60 -45.95 46.95
N LEU A 384 10.16 -46.67 45.93
CA LEU A 384 9.73 -48.06 46.09
C LEU A 384 10.86 -48.97 46.62
N LYS A 385 12.11 -48.71 46.23
CA LYS A 385 13.29 -49.43 46.76
C LYS A 385 13.58 -49.05 48.20
N ILE A 386 13.42 -47.78 48.58
CA ILE A 386 13.51 -47.33 49.97
C ILE A 386 12.50 -48.11 50.80
N ASP A 387 11.21 -48.07 50.43
CA ASP A 387 10.12 -48.74 51.17
C ASP A 387 10.40 -50.24 51.38
N LYS A 388 10.87 -50.93 50.33
CA LYS A 388 11.26 -52.35 50.42
C LYS A 388 12.46 -52.58 51.34
N THR A 389 13.50 -51.76 51.20
CA THR A 389 14.74 -51.90 51.99
C THR A 389 14.52 -51.53 53.46
N GLU A 390 13.64 -50.57 53.75
CA GLU A 390 13.22 -50.22 55.10
C GLU A 390 12.44 -51.34 55.76
N LYS A 391 11.54 -51.99 55.02
CA LYS A 391 10.85 -53.18 55.49
C LYS A 391 11.84 -54.31 55.83
N GLU A 392 12.76 -54.62 54.93
CA GLU A 392 13.82 -55.62 55.16
C GLU A 392 14.73 -55.25 56.36
N TYR A 393 15.10 -53.97 56.48
CA TYR A 393 15.91 -53.47 57.59
C TYR A 393 15.17 -53.60 58.93
N THR A 394 13.87 -53.31 58.94
CA THR A 394 12.99 -53.43 60.11
C THR A 394 12.79 -54.90 60.50
N GLU A 395 12.57 -55.79 59.53
CA GLU A 395 12.51 -57.24 59.75
C GLU A 395 13.82 -57.78 60.35
N LEU A 396 14.97 -57.37 59.80
CA LEU A 396 16.29 -57.67 60.38
C LEU A 396 16.46 -57.09 61.79
N SER A 397 15.85 -55.93 62.07
CA SER A 397 15.87 -55.29 63.38
C SER A 397 15.12 -56.09 64.44
N ASN A 398 13.95 -56.61 64.07
CA ASN A 398 13.02 -57.33 64.93
C ASN A 398 13.38 -58.82 65.12
N GLN A 399 14.38 -59.35 64.40
CA GLN A 399 14.86 -60.71 64.63
C GLN A 399 15.58 -60.83 65.99
N PRO A 400 15.20 -61.80 66.84
CA PRO A 400 15.85 -62.02 68.12
C PRO A 400 17.30 -62.46 67.93
N ILE A 401 18.20 -62.00 68.81
CA ILE A 401 19.60 -62.37 68.77
C ILE A 401 19.72 -63.87 69.06
N THR A 402 20.16 -64.65 68.07
CA THR A 402 20.37 -66.09 68.23
C THR A 402 21.82 -66.38 68.64
N THR A 403 21.99 -67.29 69.59
CA THR A 403 23.29 -67.83 70.00
C THR A 403 23.48 -69.19 69.34
N SER A 404 24.61 -69.42 68.66
CA SER A 404 24.86 -70.75 68.08
C SER A 404 25.46 -71.69 69.12
N SER A 405 24.91 -72.91 69.21
CA SER A 405 25.46 -73.98 70.07
C SER A 405 26.87 -74.42 69.66
N LYS A 406 27.27 -74.18 68.40
CA LYS A 406 28.64 -74.37 67.91
C LYS A 406 29.48 -73.10 68.12
N ALA A 407 30.59 -73.22 68.85
CA ALA A 407 31.57 -72.15 69.04
C ALA A 407 32.31 -71.79 67.72
N SER A 408 32.51 -70.50 67.43
CA SER A 408 33.23 -70.09 66.21
C SER A 408 34.70 -70.54 66.20
N ARG A 409 35.32 -70.65 65.02
CA ARG A 409 36.76 -70.97 64.89
C ARG A 409 37.65 -70.04 65.74
N LYS A 410 37.28 -68.76 65.88
CA LYS A 410 38.02 -67.76 66.67
C LYS A 410 37.91 -68.02 68.18
N VAL A 411 36.72 -68.37 68.65
CA VAL A 411 36.43 -68.81 70.03
C VAL A 411 37.14 -70.13 70.34
N ASN A 412 37.15 -71.10 69.41
CA ASN A 412 37.87 -72.37 69.57
C ASN A 412 39.39 -72.19 69.57
N LYS A 413 39.94 -71.27 68.77
CA LYS A 413 41.37 -70.93 68.77
C LYS A 413 41.78 -70.24 70.07
N ALA A 414 40.96 -69.32 70.59
CA ALA A 414 41.17 -68.67 71.88
C ALA A 414 41.08 -69.65 73.06
N ARG A 415 40.10 -70.58 73.03
CA ARG A 415 39.96 -71.66 74.02
C ARG A 415 41.18 -72.61 74.01
N LYS A 416 41.70 -72.98 72.83
CA LYS A 416 42.95 -73.76 72.71
C LYS A 416 44.19 -73.00 73.20
N ALA A 417 44.24 -71.68 73.04
CA ALA A 417 45.35 -70.86 73.53
C ALA A 417 45.33 -70.70 75.06
N ALA A 418 44.15 -70.56 75.67
CA ALA A 418 44.00 -70.52 77.13
C ALA A 418 44.35 -71.87 77.79
N ALA A 419 43.95 -73.00 77.17
CA ALA A 419 44.28 -74.34 77.68
C ALA A 419 45.78 -74.68 77.69
N LYS A 420 46.64 -73.90 77.03
CA LYS A 420 48.11 -74.09 77.02
C LYS A 420 48.84 -73.36 78.16
N LYS A 421 48.15 -72.56 78.98
CA LYS A 421 48.73 -71.85 80.13
C LYS A 421 48.19 -72.45 81.44
N PRO A 422 49.04 -73.08 82.28
CA PRO A 422 48.59 -73.64 83.56
C PRO A 422 48.09 -72.52 84.48
N GLY A 423 46.85 -72.68 84.98
CA GLY A 423 46.18 -71.72 85.88
C GLY A 423 45.20 -70.73 85.23
N SER A 424 44.96 -70.77 83.91
CA SER A 424 44.00 -69.84 83.26
C SER A 424 42.64 -70.48 82.94
N THR A 425 41.55 -69.84 83.37
CA THR A 425 40.16 -70.20 83.02
C THR A 425 39.69 -69.43 81.79
N TYR A 426 39.17 -70.14 80.78
CA TYR A 426 38.59 -69.52 79.60
C TYR A 426 37.16 -69.02 79.90
N ASN A 427 36.99 -67.71 80.06
CA ASN A 427 35.67 -67.09 80.18
C ASN A 427 35.32 -66.42 78.86
N GLY A 428 34.54 -67.11 78.02
CA GLY A 428 34.21 -66.64 76.68
C GLY A 428 32.72 -66.65 76.43
N ASN A 429 32.19 -65.49 76.03
CA ASN A 429 30.77 -65.34 75.68
C ASN A 429 30.41 -66.19 74.44
N PRO A 430 29.20 -66.77 74.38
CA PRO A 430 28.73 -67.50 73.21
C PRO A 430 28.73 -66.61 71.96
N THR A 431 28.98 -67.22 70.78
CA THR A 431 28.97 -66.48 69.52
C THR A 431 27.53 -66.04 69.21
N ALA A 432 27.20 -64.77 69.46
CA ALA A 432 25.90 -64.19 69.15
C ALA A 432 25.85 -63.72 67.68
N LYS A 433 24.85 -64.20 66.92
CA LYS A 433 24.59 -63.72 65.56
C LYS A 433 23.57 -62.57 65.61
N ALA A 434 24.06 -61.38 65.92
CA ALA A 434 23.22 -60.18 66.02
C ALA A 434 22.91 -59.51 64.66
N ASN A 435 23.19 -60.19 63.53
CA ASN A 435 23.05 -59.67 62.16
C ASN A 435 23.66 -58.27 61.90
N LYS A 436 24.59 -57.80 62.76
CA LYS A 436 25.13 -56.43 62.77
C LYS A 436 25.75 -56.00 61.44
N SER A 437 26.47 -56.89 60.76
CA SER A 437 27.05 -56.61 59.44
C SER A 437 25.98 -56.48 58.34
N ALA A 438 24.92 -57.30 58.38
CA ALA A 438 23.80 -57.21 57.45
C ALA A 438 22.98 -55.93 57.67
N LYS A 439 22.71 -55.58 58.94
CA LYS A 439 22.08 -54.30 59.32
C LYS A 439 22.91 -53.10 58.84
N GLY A 440 24.22 -53.10 59.08
CA GLY A 440 25.11 -52.02 58.62
C GLY A 440 25.16 -51.87 57.09
N LYS A 441 25.13 -52.99 56.34
CA LYS A 441 25.05 -52.96 54.86
C LYS A 441 23.72 -52.36 54.39
N LYS A 442 22.59 -52.79 54.97
CA LYS A 442 21.26 -52.27 54.62
C LYS A 442 21.07 -50.81 55.02
N GLN A 443 21.64 -50.39 56.14
CA GLN A 443 21.68 -48.99 56.56
C GLN A 443 22.48 -48.13 55.57
N ALA A 444 23.66 -48.59 55.13
CA ALA A 444 24.43 -47.89 54.11
C ALA A 444 23.71 -47.83 52.74
N GLU A 445 23.00 -48.90 52.37
CA GLU A 445 22.14 -48.95 51.18
C GLU A 445 21.00 -47.92 51.26
N LEU A 446 20.32 -47.82 52.41
CA LEU A 446 19.27 -46.81 52.65
C LEU A 446 19.80 -45.39 52.53
N VAL A 447 20.94 -45.07 53.14
CA VAL A 447 21.55 -43.73 53.03
C VAL A 447 21.84 -43.37 51.56
N ASN A 448 22.32 -44.32 50.77
CA ASN A 448 22.55 -44.12 49.33
C ASN A 448 21.22 -43.89 48.57
N LEU A 449 20.19 -44.69 48.84
CA LEU A 449 18.88 -44.55 48.21
C LEU A 449 18.22 -43.21 48.54
N TYR A 450 18.29 -42.77 49.80
CA TYR A 450 17.82 -41.44 50.20
C TYR A 450 18.61 -40.32 49.51
N GLY A 451 19.94 -40.42 49.43
CA GLY A 451 20.76 -39.47 48.65
C GLY A 451 20.37 -39.41 47.16
N ARG A 452 20.04 -40.55 46.54
CA ARG A 452 19.53 -40.62 45.17
C ARG A 452 18.13 -40.00 45.03
N TYR A 453 17.25 -40.20 46.00
CA TYR A 453 15.91 -39.62 46.03
C TYR A 453 15.97 -38.08 46.13
N GLU A 454 16.82 -37.56 47.00
CA GLU A 454 17.07 -36.11 47.11
C GLU A 454 17.68 -35.54 45.83
N TYR A 455 18.63 -36.25 45.21
CA TYR A 455 19.20 -35.85 43.92
C TYR A 455 18.13 -35.69 42.84
N PHE A 456 17.25 -36.69 42.66
CA PHE A 456 16.18 -36.56 41.66
C PHE A 456 15.18 -35.46 42.02
N THR A 457 14.92 -35.22 43.30
CA THR A 457 14.05 -34.12 43.74
C THR A 457 14.65 -32.76 43.38
N LYS A 458 15.93 -32.53 43.66
CA LYS A 458 16.63 -31.29 43.26
C LYS A 458 16.65 -31.13 41.74
N LYS A 459 17.00 -32.20 41.02
CA LYS A 459 17.04 -32.20 39.56
C LYS A 459 15.68 -31.86 38.93
N ILE A 460 14.58 -32.37 39.47
CA ILE A 460 13.22 -32.02 38.99
C ILE A 460 12.95 -30.53 39.21
N ASN A 461 13.29 -29.99 40.39
CA ASN A 461 13.08 -28.56 40.68
C ASN A 461 13.90 -27.66 39.75
N GLU A 462 15.18 -28.01 39.52
CA GLU A 462 16.06 -27.29 38.59
C GLU A 462 15.51 -27.32 37.15
N LEU A 463 15.15 -28.51 36.65
CA LEU A 463 14.57 -28.65 35.30
C LEU A 463 13.22 -27.93 35.16
N THR A 464 12.41 -27.90 36.22
CA THR A 464 11.14 -27.16 36.23
C THR A 464 11.37 -25.67 36.12
N LEU A 465 12.32 -25.12 36.89
CA LEU A 465 12.67 -23.70 36.83
C LEU A 465 13.23 -23.31 35.45
N GLU A 466 14.12 -24.14 34.89
CA GLU A 466 14.64 -23.91 33.54
C GLU A 466 13.54 -23.97 32.47
N LYS A 467 12.58 -24.90 32.61
CA LYS A 467 11.41 -24.97 31.73
C LYS A 467 10.53 -23.73 31.84
N GLU A 468 10.26 -23.23 33.04
CA GLU A 468 9.48 -22.01 33.26
C GLU A 468 10.15 -20.81 32.57
N ASN A 469 11.46 -20.65 32.73
CA ASN A 469 12.22 -19.60 32.04
C ASN A 469 12.14 -19.74 30.51
N ALA A 470 12.25 -20.97 29.99
CA ALA A 470 12.13 -21.23 28.55
C ALA A 470 10.71 -20.93 28.02
N LEU A 471 9.67 -21.22 28.80
CA LEU A 471 8.28 -20.90 28.45
C LEU A 471 8.03 -19.39 28.39
N VAL A 472 8.60 -18.60 29.31
CA VAL A 472 8.51 -17.13 29.29
C VAL A 472 9.14 -16.57 28.01
N ILE A 473 10.32 -17.07 27.63
CA ILE A 473 10.98 -16.66 26.38
C ILE A 473 10.15 -17.07 25.16
N LEU A 474 9.61 -18.30 25.15
CA LEU A 474 8.76 -18.79 24.06
C LEU A 474 7.51 -17.93 23.90
N ALA A 475 6.85 -17.56 25.00
CA ALA A 475 5.67 -16.70 24.99
C ALA A 475 6.00 -15.33 24.38
N GLY A 476 7.14 -14.72 24.73
CA GLY A 476 7.59 -13.47 24.11
C GLY A 476 7.82 -13.58 22.60
N TYR A 477 8.41 -14.69 22.14
CA TYR A 477 8.61 -14.94 20.71
C TYR A 477 7.31 -15.23 19.97
N GLN A 478 6.37 -15.94 20.59
CA GLN A 478 5.05 -16.20 20.03
C GLN A 478 4.22 -14.90 19.92
N GLN A 479 4.26 -14.03 20.93
CA GLN A 479 3.63 -12.71 20.87
C GLN A 479 4.21 -11.87 19.72
N LYS A 480 5.54 -11.89 19.53
CA LYS A 480 6.18 -11.19 18.42
C LYS A 480 5.77 -11.78 17.06
N LEU A 481 5.64 -13.10 16.98
CA LEU A 481 5.17 -13.78 15.78
C LEU A 481 3.71 -13.42 15.46
N GLU A 482 2.86 -13.35 16.48
CA GLU A 482 1.47 -12.91 16.33
C GLU A 482 1.41 -11.48 15.81
N GLN A 483 2.18 -10.56 16.41
CA GLN A 483 2.30 -9.18 15.93
C GLN A 483 2.67 -9.11 14.44
N TYR A 484 3.70 -9.86 14.02
CA TYR A 484 4.13 -9.86 12.62
C TYR A 484 3.11 -10.52 11.68
N SER A 485 2.44 -11.58 12.13
CA SER A 485 1.42 -12.27 11.33
C SER A 485 0.17 -11.41 11.17
N GLN A 486 -0.23 -10.68 12.21
CA GLN A 486 -1.31 -9.69 12.14
C GLN A 486 -0.94 -8.54 11.20
N ALA A 487 0.29 -8.02 11.27
CA ALA A 487 0.76 -6.98 10.35
C ALA A 487 0.69 -7.42 8.88
N MET A 488 1.11 -8.66 8.58
CA MET A 488 1.00 -9.24 7.24
C MET A 488 -0.43 -9.57 6.81
N GLY A 489 -1.38 -9.75 7.73
CA GLY A 489 -2.70 -10.28 7.38
C GLY A 489 -2.69 -11.79 7.12
N LEU A 490 -3.85 -12.41 7.33
CA LEU A 490 -3.98 -13.87 7.40
C LEU A 490 -4.37 -14.52 6.06
N HIS A 491 -5.15 -13.82 5.23
CA HIS A 491 -5.69 -14.36 3.98
C HIS A 491 -5.16 -13.58 2.79
N TRP A 492 -4.11 -14.12 2.14
CA TRP A 492 -3.50 -13.49 0.97
C TRP A 492 -4.39 -13.69 -0.25
N MET A 493 -4.58 -12.63 -1.03
CA MET A 493 -5.39 -12.70 -2.23
C MET A 493 -4.58 -13.18 -3.43
N ASP A 494 -5.07 -14.23 -4.10
CA ASP A 494 -4.49 -14.70 -5.36
C ASP A 494 -4.68 -13.67 -6.48
N TYR A 495 -3.70 -13.60 -7.39
CA TYR A 495 -3.73 -12.71 -8.54
C TYR A 495 -3.30 -13.40 -9.83
N THR A 496 -3.66 -12.76 -10.94
CA THR A 496 -3.14 -13.06 -12.27
C THR A 496 -2.48 -11.81 -12.83
N GLU A 497 -1.32 -11.95 -13.47
CA GLU A 497 -0.58 -10.85 -14.08
C GLU A 497 -0.72 -10.87 -15.60
N LYS A 498 -0.89 -9.68 -16.18
CA LYS A 498 -0.86 -9.49 -17.63
C LYS A 498 -0.27 -8.14 -18.01
N ASN A 499 0.98 -8.14 -18.48
CA ASN A 499 1.70 -6.94 -18.94
C ASN A 499 1.76 -5.84 -17.85
N GLY A 500 2.09 -6.20 -16.63
CA GLY A 500 2.17 -5.31 -15.47
C GLY A 500 0.81 -4.92 -14.87
N LEU A 501 -0.31 -5.46 -15.36
CA LEU A 501 -1.61 -5.34 -14.71
C LEU A 501 -1.89 -6.61 -13.90
N TYR A 502 -1.96 -6.47 -12.59
CA TYR A 502 -2.32 -7.53 -11.66
C TYR A 502 -3.82 -7.47 -11.38
N THR A 503 -4.53 -8.56 -11.63
CA THR A 503 -5.96 -8.70 -11.33
C THR A 503 -6.12 -9.76 -10.25
N PHE A 504 -6.60 -9.34 -9.08
CA PHE A 504 -6.91 -10.21 -7.95
C PHE A 504 -8.23 -10.95 -8.16
N SER A 505 -8.44 -12.04 -7.43
CA SER A 505 -9.60 -12.94 -7.58
C SER A 505 -10.96 -12.24 -7.36
N ASP A 506 -11.00 -11.15 -6.59
CA ASP A 506 -12.18 -10.34 -6.33
C ASP A 506 -12.42 -9.22 -7.38
N SER A 507 -11.62 -9.22 -8.46
CA SER A 507 -11.57 -8.19 -9.52
C SER A 507 -10.98 -6.84 -9.09
N THR A 508 -10.35 -6.76 -7.92
CA THR A 508 -9.47 -5.64 -7.58
C THR A 508 -8.22 -5.69 -8.47
N THR A 509 -7.66 -4.54 -8.81
CA THR A 509 -6.50 -4.46 -9.72
C THR A 509 -5.37 -3.64 -9.15
N PHE A 510 -4.13 -3.97 -9.54
CA PHE A 510 -2.95 -3.16 -9.29
C PHE A 510 -2.17 -2.97 -10.59
N ASP A 511 -1.84 -1.73 -10.91
CA ASP A 511 -1.14 -1.35 -12.13
C ASP A 511 0.33 -0.99 -11.84
N LEU A 512 1.27 -1.78 -12.33
CA LEU A 512 2.70 -1.54 -12.13
C LEU A 512 3.19 -0.22 -12.76
N TYR A 513 2.60 0.22 -13.87
CA TYR A 513 3.06 1.40 -14.61
C TYR A 513 2.45 2.70 -14.11
N THR A 514 1.41 2.63 -13.28
CA THR A 514 0.78 3.80 -12.67
C THR A 514 0.79 3.78 -11.14
N GLN A 515 1.19 2.64 -10.54
CA GLN A 515 1.19 2.38 -9.10
C GLN A 515 -0.20 2.54 -8.45
N ASP A 516 -1.25 2.42 -9.26
CA ASP A 516 -2.63 2.51 -8.81
C ASP A 516 -3.18 1.14 -8.45
N PHE A 517 -3.68 1.04 -7.23
CA PHE A 517 -4.48 -0.03 -6.71
C PHE A 517 -5.96 0.37 -6.77
N THR A 518 -6.80 -0.36 -7.51
CA THR A 518 -8.20 0.01 -7.75
C THR A 518 -9.13 -1.07 -7.24
N PHE A 519 -9.90 -0.72 -6.20
CA PHE A 519 -11.05 -1.51 -5.79
C PHE A 519 -12.19 -1.39 -6.81
N LYS A 520 -12.96 -2.46 -6.97
CA LYS A 520 -14.21 -2.42 -7.73
C LYS A 520 -15.18 -1.38 -7.14
N ALA A 521 -16.10 -0.92 -7.98
CA ALA A 521 -17.13 0.01 -7.55
C ALA A 521 -18.10 -0.65 -6.57
N ASP A 522 -18.28 -0.04 -5.40
CA ASP A 522 -19.21 -0.50 -4.38
C ASP A 522 -20.38 0.47 -4.25
N SER A 523 -21.56 -0.05 -3.92
CA SER A 523 -22.72 0.81 -3.63
C SER A 523 -22.57 1.54 -2.30
N LEU A 524 -22.03 0.86 -1.29
CA LEU A 524 -21.80 1.38 0.05
C LEU A 524 -20.30 1.57 0.31
N LYS A 525 -19.98 2.54 1.17
CA LYS A 525 -18.63 2.70 1.73
C LYS A 525 -18.30 1.48 2.59
N SER A 526 -17.07 1.00 2.48
CA SER A 526 -16.56 -0.12 3.29
C SER A 526 -15.18 0.22 3.85
N PRO A 527 -14.88 -0.13 5.10
CA PRO A 527 -13.57 0.12 5.68
C PRO A 527 -12.48 -0.74 5.03
N PHE A 528 -11.28 -0.20 4.97
CA PHE A 528 -10.05 -0.93 4.65
C PHE A 528 -8.87 -0.29 5.37
N THR A 529 -7.81 -1.06 5.58
CA THR A 529 -6.61 -0.61 6.29
C THR A 529 -5.40 -0.73 5.37
N ILE A 530 -4.50 0.24 5.43
CA ILE A 530 -3.18 0.18 4.80
C ILE A 530 -2.11 0.14 5.90
N ARG A 531 -1.18 -0.80 5.81
CA ARG A 531 -0.03 -0.91 6.71
C ARG A 531 1.25 -0.74 5.92
N LEU A 532 2.13 0.14 6.39
CA LEU A 532 3.50 0.24 5.90
C LEU A 532 4.41 -0.50 6.88
N ILE A 533 5.19 -1.46 6.40
CA ILE A 533 6.02 -2.32 7.27
C ILE A 533 7.49 -2.01 7.02
N ALA A 534 8.14 -1.46 8.05
CA ALA A 534 9.58 -1.34 8.10
C ALA A 534 10.18 -2.66 8.61
N ILE A 535 11.09 -3.26 7.83
CA ILE A 535 11.58 -4.62 8.05
C ILE A 535 12.78 -4.61 9.02
N PRO A 536 12.72 -5.32 10.16
CA PRO A 536 13.84 -5.35 11.10
C PRO A 536 15.04 -6.12 10.55
N ASN A 537 16.25 -5.76 11.00
CA ASN A 537 17.49 -6.42 10.58
C ASN A 537 17.51 -7.92 10.92
N ALA A 538 16.99 -8.27 12.09
CA ALA A 538 16.81 -9.63 12.57
C ALA A 538 15.43 -9.80 13.20
N PRO A 539 14.90 -11.03 13.35
CA PRO A 539 13.54 -11.25 13.86
C PRO A 539 13.20 -10.60 15.21
N LEU A 540 14.22 -10.42 16.06
CA LEU A 540 14.10 -9.87 17.41
C LEU A 540 14.80 -8.50 17.57
N SER A 541 15.37 -7.94 16.49
CA SER A 541 16.04 -6.65 16.54
C SER A 541 15.01 -5.52 16.57
N GLU A 542 15.34 -4.46 17.31
CA GLU A 542 14.60 -3.19 17.30
C GLU A 542 15.12 -2.23 16.23
N ASP A 543 16.24 -2.54 15.58
CA ASP A 543 16.85 -1.71 14.54
C ASP A 543 16.14 -1.96 13.21
N VAL A 544 15.53 -0.90 12.69
CA VAL A 544 14.67 -0.96 11.51
C VAL A 544 14.94 0.25 10.62
N ASP A 545 15.44 -0.02 9.42
CA ASP A 545 15.67 1.04 8.45
C ASP A 545 14.35 1.68 8.03
N GLU A 546 14.40 2.99 7.79
CA GLU A 546 13.21 3.77 7.45
C GLU A 546 12.68 3.47 6.04
N VAL A 547 11.37 3.50 5.94
CA VAL A 547 10.62 3.52 4.68
C VAL A 547 9.58 4.63 4.75
N MET A 548 9.38 5.30 3.63
CA MET A 548 8.44 6.42 3.51
C MET A 548 7.51 6.18 2.34
N LEU A 549 6.23 6.46 2.55
CA LEU A 549 5.17 6.19 1.60
C LEU A 549 4.24 7.39 1.49
N HIS A 550 3.97 7.79 0.26
CA HIS A 550 2.83 8.63 -0.08
C HIS A 550 1.68 7.73 -0.53
N ILE A 551 0.51 7.96 0.05
CA ILE A 551 -0.74 7.29 -0.28
C ILE A 551 -1.74 8.36 -0.69
N ASN A 552 -2.39 8.15 -1.82
CA ASN A 552 -3.51 8.99 -2.23
C ASN A 552 -4.74 8.12 -2.50
N VAL A 553 -5.90 8.51 -1.97
CA VAL A 553 -7.17 7.80 -2.20
C VAL A 553 -8.16 8.74 -2.84
N ILE A 554 -8.64 8.37 -4.04
CA ILE A 554 -9.50 9.21 -4.86
C ILE A 554 -10.65 8.40 -5.45
N ASP A 555 -11.80 9.06 -5.63
CA ASP A 555 -12.89 8.51 -6.42
C ASP A 555 -12.58 8.47 -7.92
N ALA A 556 -12.78 7.32 -8.56
CA ALA A 556 -12.64 7.16 -9.99
C ALA A 556 -13.98 6.79 -10.65
N LYS A 557 -14.28 7.50 -11.72
CA LYS A 557 -15.43 7.26 -12.59
C LYS A 557 -15.01 6.21 -13.63
N LYS A 558 -15.76 5.13 -13.83
CA LYS A 558 -15.36 4.13 -14.85
C LYS A 558 -15.21 4.80 -16.22
N GLY A 559 -14.03 4.67 -16.82
CA GLY A 559 -13.72 5.22 -18.15
C GLY A 559 -13.15 6.63 -18.15
N TYR A 560 -12.87 7.22 -16.98
CA TYR A 560 -12.34 8.58 -16.87
C TYR A 560 -10.98 8.78 -17.57
N ASP A 561 -10.21 7.70 -17.72
CA ASP A 561 -8.89 7.66 -18.34
C ASP A 561 -8.93 7.44 -19.86
N ALA A 562 -10.13 7.43 -20.46
CA ALA A 562 -10.24 7.41 -21.91
C ALA A 562 -9.70 8.72 -22.50
N ARG A 563 -8.84 8.60 -23.52
CA ARG A 563 -8.21 9.73 -24.21
C ARG A 563 -9.20 10.51 -25.06
N PHE A 564 -10.16 9.82 -25.66
CA PHE A 564 -11.32 10.42 -26.29
C PHE A 564 -12.60 9.90 -25.62
N GLN A 565 -13.43 10.84 -25.18
CA GLN A 565 -14.70 10.58 -24.51
C GLN A 565 -15.77 11.43 -25.17
N PHE A 566 -16.81 10.78 -25.66
CA PHE A 566 -18.01 11.43 -26.16
C PHE A 566 -19.18 10.85 -25.39
N GLU A 567 -19.92 11.71 -24.69
CA GLU A 567 -21.16 11.35 -24.03
C GLU A 567 -22.21 12.39 -24.36
N GLN A 568 -23.29 11.96 -25.01
CA GLN A 568 -24.40 12.83 -25.37
C GLN A 568 -25.72 12.16 -25.00
N ASN A 569 -26.55 12.93 -24.29
CA ASN A 569 -27.93 12.56 -24.04
C ASN A 569 -28.78 13.03 -25.21
N ASP A 570 -29.72 12.19 -25.62
CA ASP A 570 -30.69 12.47 -26.68
C ASP A 570 -30.07 12.79 -28.05
N LEU A 571 -28.94 12.15 -28.38
CA LEU A 571 -28.27 12.28 -29.69
C LEU A 571 -29.17 11.90 -30.88
N PHE A 572 -30.17 11.05 -30.63
CA PHE A 572 -31.06 10.51 -31.65
C PHE A 572 -32.49 10.90 -31.35
N ALA A 573 -33.25 11.23 -32.40
CA ALA A 573 -34.68 11.42 -32.28
C ALA A 573 -35.39 10.13 -31.81
N SER A 574 -36.59 10.29 -31.26
CA SER A 574 -37.43 9.17 -30.82
C SER A 574 -37.73 8.23 -31.99
N ASN A 575 -37.59 6.92 -31.76
CA ASN A 575 -37.73 5.86 -32.78
C ASN A 575 -36.81 6.02 -34.02
N ASP A 576 -35.73 6.80 -33.91
CA ASP A 576 -34.77 7.03 -34.99
C ASP A 576 -33.35 6.64 -34.56
N TRP A 577 -32.52 6.36 -35.56
CA TRP A 577 -31.09 6.03 -35.44
C TRP A 577 -30.23 6.81 -36.44
N LYS A 578 -30.79 7.76 -37.20
CA LYS A 578 -30.01 8.63 -38.09
C LYS A 578 -29.12 9.59 -37.27
N LEU A 579 -27.82 9.59 -37.58
CA LEU A 579 -26.83 10.44 -36.97
C LEU A 579 -26.33 11.49 -37.95
N ASN A 580 -26.67 12.75 -37.71
CA ASN A 580 -26.24 13.89 -38.54
C ASN A 580 -25.14 14.73 -37.90
N GLU A 581 -24.99 14.64 -36.58
CA GLU A 581 -24.00 15.42 -35.82
C GLU A 581 -22.58 14.88 -36.03
N GLN A 582 -21.60 15.77 -35.85
CA GLN A 582 -20.19 15.42 -35.86
C GLN A 582 -19.80 14.87 -34.48
N LEU A 583 -19.07 13.74 -34.45
CA LEU A 583 -18.69 13.08 -33.20
C LEU A 583 -17.36 13.60 -32.65
N ILE A 584 -16.40 13.87 -33.52
CA ILE A 584 -15.05 14.33 -33.15
C ILE A 584 -14.96 15.85 -33.32
N GLN A 585 -14.59 16.57 -32.26
CA GLN A 585 -14.41 18.02 -32.27
C GLN A 585 -12.92 18.41 -32.39
N LEU A 586 -12.64 19.69 -32.66
CA LEU A 586 -11.26 20.19 -32.77
C LEU A 586 -10.45 20.00 -31.48
N SER A 587 -11.12 20.08 -30.32
CA SER A 587 -10.53 19.81 -29.01
C SER A 587 -10.00 18.39 -28.86
N ASP A 588 -10.46 17.45 -29.68
CA ASP A 588 -10.05 16.04 -29.62
C ASP A 588 -8.81 15.74 -30.47
N SER A 589 -8.31 16.73 -31.21
CA SER A 589 -7.18 16.57 -32.15
C SER A 589 -5.97 15.85 -31.55
N VAL A 590 -5.56 16.21 -30.33
CA VAL A 590 -4.43 15.57 -29.65
C VAL A 590 -4.71 14.10 -29.34
N ALA A 591 -5.90 13.78 -28.83
CA ALA A 591 -6.28 12.41 -28.52
C ALA A 591 -6.36 11.53 -29.78
N ILE A 592 -6.89 12.08 -30.88
CA ILE A 592 -6.96 11.38 -32.18
C ILE A 592 -5.57 11.17 -32.78
N GLN A 593 -4.68 12.16 -32.68
CA GLN A 593 -3.30 12.02 -33.14
C GLN A 593 -2.56 10.92 -32.36
N GLN A 594 -2.72 10.85 -31.04
CA GLN A 594 -2.16 9.77 -30.23
C GLN A 594 -2.73 8.41 -30.58
N PHE A 595 -4.03 8.34 -30.89
CA PHE A 595 -4.65 7.10 -31.34
C PHE A 595 -4.03 6.62 -32.64
N PHE A 596 -3.77 7.53 -33.58
CA PHE A 596 -3.10 7.21 -34.83
C PHE A 596 -1.65 6.77 -34.64
N GLU A 597 -0.88 7.47 -33.80
CA GLU A 597 0.48 7.04 -33.40
C GLU A 597 0.47 5.61 -32.85
N ALA A 598 -0.48 5.30 -31.98
CA ALA A 598 -0.60 3.97 -31.40
C ALA A 598 -1.08 2.91 -32.40
N LEU A 599 -1.89 3.29 -33.41
CA LEU A 599 -2.27 2.39 -34.50
C LEU A 599 -1.11 2.08 -35.45
N LEU A 600 -0.07 2.91 -35.52
CA LEU A 600 1.15 2.60 -36.27
C LEU A 600 1.97 1.49 -35.60
N ASP A 601 1.89 1.35 -34.27
CA ASP A 601 2.53 0.23 -33.57
C ASP A 601 1.73 -1.07 -33.75
N LYS A 602 2.21 -1.90 -34.68
CA LYS A 602 1.62 -3.22 -35.01
C LYS A 602 1.60 -4.20 -33.82
N LYS A 603 2.42 -4.00 -32.78
CA LYS A 603 2.46 -4.87 -31.60
C LYS A 603 1.35 -4.56 -30.60
N MET A 604 0.87 -3.31 -30.56
CA MET A 604 -0.21 -2.93 -29.67
C MET A 604 -1.52 -3.56 -30.17
N PRO A 605 -2.29 -4.32 -29.37
CA PRO A 605 -3.56 -4.90 -29.84
C PRO A 605 -4.64 -3.81 -29.98
N PHE A 606 -5.48 -3.88 -31.02
CA PHE A 606 -6.66 -3.01 -31.14
C PHE A 606 -7.95 -3.83 -31.05
N LYS A 607 -8.77 -3.50 -30.06
CA LYS A 607 -10.04 -4.17 -29.77
C LYS A 607 -11.17 -3.15 -29.72
N THR A 608 -12.34 -3.61 -30.12
CA THR A 608 -13.55 -2.82 -30.24
C THR A 608 -14.68 -3.55 -29.54
N ILE A 609 -15.51 -2.80 -28.83
CA ILE A 609 -16.72 -3.33 -28.21
C ILE A 609 -17.86 -2.38 -28.50
N LEU A 610 -18.89 -2.89 -29.18
CA LEU A 610 -20.10 -2.14 -29.48
C LEU A 610 -21.27 -2.82 -28.78
N ARG A 611 -22.06 -2.06 -28.03
CA ARG A 611 -23.20 -2.57 -27.31
C ARG A 611 -24.45 -1.73 -27.57
N GLY A 612 -25.47 -2.38 -28.10
CA GLY A 612 -26.85 -1.92 -27.99
C GLY A 612 -27.40 -2.45 -26.66
N ASN A 613 -27.46 -1.59 -25.65
CA ASN A 613 -27.81 -2.02 -24.29
C ASN A 613 -29.32 -2.03 -24.01
N GLY A 614 -30.14 -1.67 -25.00
CA GLY A 614 -31.59 -1.53 -24.86
C GLY A 614 -31.95 -0.42 -23.88
N VAL A 615 -32.97 -0.71 -23.05
CA VAL A 615 -33.47 0.24 -22.05
C VAL A 615 -32.40 0.53 -21.00
N GLY A 616 -32.05 1.81 -20.86
CA GLY A 616 -31.14 2.31 -19.85
C GLY A 616 -31.79 2.35 -18.46
N SER A 617 -30.97 2.13 -17.43
CA SER A 617 -31.30 2.37 -16.03
C SER A 617 -30.26 3.28 -15.39
N TRP A 618 -30.71 4.20 -14.54
CA TRP A 618 -29.81 5.11 -13.82
C TRP A 618 -29.35 4.48 -12.52
N ASN A 619 -28.04 4.24 -12.38
CA ASN A 619 -27.49 3.64 -11.15
C ASN A 619 -27.11 4.66 -10.06
N GLY A 620 -27.60 5.90 -10.16
CA GLY A 620 -27.18 7.01 -9.29
C GLY A 620 -26.04 7.85 -9.88
N TYR A 621 -25.27 7.30 -10.82
CA TYR A 621 -24.07 7.94 -11.36
C TYR A 621 -24.02 7.97 -12.90
N LYS A 622 -24.43 6.88 -13.57
CA LYS A 622 -24.49 6.78 -15.03
C LYS A 622 -25.59 5.84 -15.49
N THR A 623 -25.89 5.92 -16.78
CA THR A 623 -26.79 4.98 -17.43
C THR A 623 -26.09 3.65 -17.66
N VAL A 624 -26.73 2.58 -17.17
CA VAL A 624 -26.29 1.20 -17.28
C VAL A 624 -27.41 0.36 -17.87
N ARG A 625 -27.06 -0.81 -18.40
CA ARG A 625 -28.04 -1.75 -18.91
C ARG A 625 -28.95 -2.21 -17.77
N THR A 626 -30.27 -2.18 -17.98
CA THR A 626 -31.21 -2.77 -17.02
C THR A 626 -31.24 -4.29 -17.13
N ASN A 627 -31.26 -4.99 -15.99
CA ASN A 627 -31.57 -6.42 -15.94
C ASN A 627 -33.09 -6.65 -15.94
N VAL A 628 -33.89 -5.63 -15.63
CA VAL A 628 -35.36 -5.68 -15.59
C VAL A 628 -35.90 -4.90 -16.77
N LYS A 629 -36.38 -5.62 -17.80
CA LYS A 629 -36.89 -5.06 -19.06
C LYS A 629 -38.33 -4.54 -18.95
N LYS A 630 -38.61 -3.65 -17.99
CA LYS A 630 -39.96 -3.08 -17.86
C LYS A 630 -40.11 -1.90 -18.82
N GLU A 631 -40.83 -2.12 -19.91
CA GLU A 631 -41.18 -1.07 -20.88
C GLU A 631 -42.53 -0.42 -20.56
N TRP A 632 -42.69 0.84 -20.96
CA TRP A 632 -43.91 1.62 -20.79
C TRP A 632 -44.61 1.80 -22.13
N ASP A 633 -45.93 1.71 -22.17
CA ASP A 633 -46.70 1.96 -23.39
C ASP A 633 -46.66 3.44 -23.81
N SER A 634 -46.43 4.35 -22.86
CA SER A 634 -46.29 5.78 -23.09
C SER A 634 -45.46 6.45 -22.00
N TYR A 635 -45.04 7.69 -22.25
CA TYR A 635 -44.34 8.52 -21.27
C TYR A 635 -45.24 8.85 -20.08
N LEU A 636 -44.88 8.36 -18.89
CA LEU A 636 -45.56 8.69 -17.62
C LEU A 636 -45.20 10.08 -17.10
N ILE A 637 -44.06 10.61 -17.55
CA ILE A 637 -43.53 11.95 -17.29
C ILE A 637 -43.03 12.53 -18.61
N PRO A 638 -42.93 13.87 -18.77
CA PRO A 638 -42.53 14.48 -20.03
C PRO A 638 -41.26 13.86 -20.63
N ALA A 639 -41.24 13.62 -21.95
CA ALA A 639 -40.12 12.95 -22.62
C ALA A 639 -38.78 13.71 -22.46
N MET A 640 -38.85 15.03 -22.31
CA MET A 640 -37.71 15.93 -22.10
C MET A 640 -37.36 16.14 -20.62
N ASP A 641 -38.04 15.44 -19.70
CA ASP A 641 -37.63 15.43 -18.31
C ASP A 641 -36.20 14.85 -18.18
N THR A 642 -35.38 15.48 -17.34
CA THR A 642 -33.97 15.10 -17.12
C THR A 642 -33.83 13.61 -16.76
N SER A 643 -34.80 13.06 -16.04
CA SER A 643 -34.79 11.65 -15.63
C SER A 643 -35.03 10.66 -16.77
N MET A 644 -35.67 11.09 -17.87
CA MET A 644 -35.86 10.32 -19.11
C MET A 644 -34.73 10.57 -20.12
N VAL A 645 -34.37 11.84 -20.31
CA VAL A 645 -33.29 12.26 -21.23
C VAL A 645 -31.98 11.56 -20.90
N ARG A 646 -31.64 11.46 -19.62
CA ARG A 646 -30.42 10.76 -19.17
C ARG A 646 -30.40 9.26 -19.47
N LEU A 647 -31.53 8.63 -19.80
CA LEU A 647 -31.57 7.21 -20.17
C LEU A 647 -31.27 7.01 -21.65
N ARG A 648 -31.49 8.04 -22.49
CA ARG A 648 -31.20 8.04 -23.93
C ARG A 648 -29.76 8.47 -24.20
N THR A 649 -28.80 7.75 -23.65
CA THR A 649 -27.39 8.14 -23.74
C THR A 649 -26.65 7.38 -24.84
N THR A 650 -25.76 8.08 -25.53
CA THR A 650 -24.71 7.49 -26.37
C THR A 650 -23.36 7.81 -25.78
N GLN A 651 -22.52 6.78 -25.64
CA GLN A 651 -21.18 6.89 -25.08
C GLN A 651 -20.16 6.29 -26.06
N ILE A 652 -19.08 7.03 -26.31
CA ILE A 652 -17.89 6.56 -27.01
C ILE A 652 -16.71 6.78 -26.07
N SER A 653 -15.89 5.76 -25.88
CA SER A 653 -14.69 5.85 -25.06
C SER A 653 -13.54 5.16 -25.79
N LEU A 654 -12.44 5.89 -25.96
CA LEU A 654 -11.22 5.38 -26.57
C LEU A 654 -10.10 5.38 -25.55
N PHE A 655 -9.62 4.19 -25.21
CA PHE A 655 -8.53 3.97 -24.28
C PHE A 655 -7.23 3.67 -25.04
N ILE A 656 -6.16 4.35 -24.64
CA ILE A 656 -4.80 4.14 -25.14
C ILE A 656 -3.93 3.78 -23.94
N ASN A 657 -4.02 2.52 -23.52
CA ASN A 657 -3.30 1.98 -22.37
C ASN A 657 -2.34 0.88 -22.86
N ARG A 658 -2.39 -0.32 -22.27
CA ARG A 658 -1.65 -1.53 -22.72
C ARG A 658 -2.12 -2.10 -24.07
N GLY A 659 -3.02 -1.38 -24.73
CA GLY A 659 -3.75 -1.75 -25.93
C GLY A 659 -4.70 -0.62 -26.30
N LEU A 660 -5.20 -0.67 -27.52
CA LEU A 660 -6.22 0.22 -28.02
C LEU A 660 -7.58 -0.42 -27.78
N PHE A 661 -8.45 0.28 -27.06
CA PHE A 661 -9.81 -0.19 -26.81
C PHE A 661 -10.80 0.91 -27.16
N LEU A 662 -11.65 0.65 -28.15
CA LEU A 662 -12.77 1.51 -28.51
C LEU A 662 -14.06 0.88 -27.99
N GLU A 663 -14.77 1.58 -27.14
CA GLU A 663 -16.05 1.16 -26.57
C GLU A 663 -17.15 2.11 -27.02
N ILE A 664 -18.23 1.57 -27.59
CA ILE A 664 -19.44 2.31 -27.95
C ILE A 664 -20.61 1.66 -27.22
N ASN A 665 -21.33 2.46 -26.43
CA ASN A 665 -22.54 2.03 -25.73
C ASN A 665 -23.69 2.96 -26.09
N THR A 666 -24.84 2.39 -26.44
CA THR A 666 -26.06 3.13 -26.73
C THR A 666 -27.21 2.60 -25.89
N PHE A 667 -28.07 3.52 -25.45
CA PHE A 667 -29.21 3.25 -24.60
C PHE A 667 -30.47 3.92 -25.15
N THR A 668 -31.62 3.33 -24.84
CA THR A 668 -32.94 3.91 -25.07
C THR A 668 -33.62 4.18 -23.73
N ASP A 669 -34.68 4.98 -23.74
CA ASP A 669 -35.56 5.11 -22.59
C ASP A 669 -36.55 3.91 -22.52
N PRO A 670 -37.39 3.81 -21.47
CA PRO A 670 -38.25 2.65 -21.28
C PRO A 670 -39.52 2.67 -22.13
N VAL A 671 -39.77 3.71 -22.94
CA VAL A 671 -41.00 3.77 -23.74
C VAL A 671 -40.89 2.80 -24.92
N LYS A 672 -41.97 2.05 -25.18
CA LYS A 672 -42.00 1.09 -26.29
C LYS A 672 -41.77 1.80 -27.62
N THR A 673 -40.80 1.26 -28.35
CA THR A 673 -40.48 1.67 -29.71
C THR A 673 -41.15 0.71 -30.68
N ASN A 674 -41.52 1.20 -31.87
CA ASN A 674 -41.92 0.37 -33.00
C ASN A 674 -41.01 0.66 -34.19
N ILE A 675 -40.21 -0.32 -34.61
CA ILE A 675 -39.27 -0.19 -35.73
C ILE A 675 -39.55 -1.27 -36.76
N VAL A 676 -39.50 -0.89 -38.04
CA VAL A 676 -39.56 -1.83 -39.16
C VAL A 676 -38.24 -2.61 -39.22
N LYS A 677 -38.33 -3.94 -39.23
CA LYS A 677 -37.17 -4.84 -39.20
C LYS A 677 -37.29 -5.89 -40.32
N PRO A 678 -36.17 -6.37 -40.89
CA PRO A 678 -36.16 -7.55 -41.74
C PRO A 678 -36.73 -8.77 -41.01
N GLU A 679 -37.35 -9.69 -41.75
CA GLU A 679 -38.03 -10.85 -41.16
C GLU A 679 -37.08 -11.74 -40.35
N ASP A 680 -35.86 -11.94 -40.84
CA ASP A 680 -34.81 -12.71 -40.15
C ASP A 680 -34.45 -12.09 -38.79
N HIS A 681 -34.39 -10.76 -38.72
CA HIS A 681 -34.11 -10.06 -37.46
C HIS A 681 -35.31 -10.12 -36.51
N LYS A 682 -36.55 -10.10 -37.01
CA LYS A 682 -37.75 -10.28 -36.15
C LYS A 682 -37.74 -11.65 -35.49
N ASN A 683 -37.48 -12.70 -36.26
CA ASN A 683 -37.41 -14.07 -35.75
C ASN A 683 -36.31 -14.19 -34.68
N LEU A 684 -35.11 -13.67 -34.97
CA LEU A 684 -33.99 -13.71 -34.03
C LEU A 684 -34.28 -12.95 -32.72
N LEU A 685 -34.93 -11.78 -32.78
CA LEU A 685 -35.30 -11.04 -31.57
C LEU A 685 -36.35 -11.80 -30.74
N ALA A 686 -37.32 -12.45 -31.40
CA ALA A 686 -38.36 -13.23 -30.75
C ALA A 686 -37.77 -14.45 -30.01
N ASP A 687 -36.85 -15.19 -30.65
CA ASP A 687 -36.20 -16.37 -30.06
C ASP A 687 -35.47 -16.07 -28.74
N TYR A 688 -34.89 -14.87 -28.63
CA TYR A 688 -34.13 -14.44 -27.46
C TYR A 688 -34.87 -13.45 -26.56
N GLN A 689 -36.18 -13.25 -26.79
CA GLN A 689 -37.03 -12.35 -25.99
C GLN A 689 -36.45 -10.93 -25.87
N LEU A 690 -36.00 -10.39 -27.01
CA LEU A 690 -35.45 -9.05 -27.14
C LEU A 690 -36.51 -8.07 -27.64
N SER A 691 -36.54 -6.87 -27.08
CA SER A 691 -37.53 -5.86 -27.43
C SER A 691 -37.10 -4.98 -28.61
N ASP A 692 -38.02 -4.17 -29.11
CA ASP A 692 -37.74 -3.16 -30.14
C ASP A 692 -36.74 -2.11 -29.66
N ASN A 693 -36.70 -1.83 -28.36
CA ASN A 693 -35.69 -0.96 -27.76
C ASN A 693 -34.30 -1.60 -27.76
N ASP A 694 -34.21 -2.91 -27.51
CA ASP A 694 -32.97 -3.67 -27.65
C ASP A 694 -32.45 -3.53 -29.11
N TYR A 695 -33.32 -3.72 -30.10
CA TYR A 695 -32.97 -3.57 -31.51
C TYR A 695 -32.62 -2.11 -31.90
N LEU A 696 -33.40 -1.11 -31.46
CA LEU A 696 -33.13 0.30 -31.72
C LEU A 696 -31.75 0.71 -31.21
N SER A 697 -31.41 0.29 -29.98
CA SER A 697 -30.11 0.59 -29.40
C SER A 697 -28.96 0.03 -30.26
N ALA A 698 -29.15 -1.16 -30.85
CA ALA A 698 -28.18 -1.74 -31.77
C ALA A 698 -28.06 -0.94 -33.08
N LEU A 699 -29.17 -0.52 -33.68
CA LEU A 699 -29.17 0.36 -34.87
C LEU A 699 -28.45 1.69 -34.60
N ARG A 700 -28.67 2.27 -33.42
CA ARG A 700 -27.96 3.49 -32.97
C ARG A 700 -26.46 3.24 -32.86
N ALA A 701 -26.03 2.13 -32.23
CA ALA A 701 -24.61 1.78 -32.14
C ALA A 701 -23.98 1.61 -33.54
N ALA A 702 -24.72 1.00 -34.47
CA ALA A 702 -24.29 0.81 -35.86
C ALA A 702 -24.08 2.15 -36.59
N SER A 703 -24.97 3.11 -36.36
CA SER A 703 -24.88 4.45 -36.94
C SER A 703 -23.71 5.25 -36.37
N VAL A 704 -23.47 5.14 -35.05
CA VAL A 704 -22.31 5.77 -34.39
C VAL A 704 -21.00 5.23 -34.95
N ILE A 705 -20.83 3.90 -35.06
CA ILE A 705 -19.57 3.34 -35.58
C ILE A 705 -19.35 3.71 -37.05
N GLN A 706 -20.40 3.73 -37.87
CA GLN A 706 -20.31 4.14 -39.27
C GLN A 706 -19.82 5.58 -39.39
N LYS A 707 -20.42 6.51 -38.61
CA LYS A 707 -20.02 7.91 -38.58
C LYS A 707 -18.60 8.07 -38.07
N LEU A 708 -18.27 7.46 -36.94
CA LEU A 708 -16.94 7.52 -36.34
C LEU A 708 -15.85 7.00 -37.29
N LYS A 709 -16.10 5.86 -37.96
CA LYS A 709 -15.20 5.31 -38.99
C LYS A 709 -14.95 6.33 -40.11
N SER A 710 -16.00 7.00 -40.58
CA SER A 710 -15.87 7.99 -41.66
C SER A 710 -15.05 9.21 -41.23
N GLU A 711 -15.29 9.75 -40.03
CA GLU A 711 -14.56 10.90 -39.50
C GLU A 711 -13.08 10.57 -39.25
N LEU A 712 -12.79 9.42 -38.62
CA LEU A 712 -11.43 8.97 -38.36
C LEU A 712 -10.63 8.75 -39.66
N ASN A 713 -11.23 8.22 -40.71
CA ASN A 713 -10.55 8.03 -42.00
C ASN A 713 -10.18 9.37 -42.65
N ILE A 714 -11.06 10.37 -42.57
CA ILE A 714 -10.78 11.73 -43.06
C ILE A 714 -9.65 12.35 -42.24
N LEU A 715 -9.71 12.25 -40.91
CA LEU A 715 -8.70 12.81 -40.03
C LEU A 715 -7.33 12.14 -40.22
N ALA A 716 -7.28 10.82 -40.41
CA ALA A 716 -6.02 10.10 -40.66
C ALA A 716 -5.33 10.59 -41.93
N GLY A 717 -6.10 10.87 -43.00
CA GLY A 717 -5.57 11.45 -44.23
C GLY A 717 -5.09 12.90 -44.08
N SER A 718 -5.57 13.63 -43.05
CA SER A 718 -5.17 15.01 -42.78
C SER A 718 -3.98 15.15 -41.80
N TYR A 719 -3.86 14.24 -40.84
CA TYR A 719 -2.88 14.34 -39.75
C TYR A 719 -1.58 13.57 -40.01
N LEU A 720 -1.60 12.57 -40.89
CA LEU A 720 -0.47 11.68 -41.14
C LEU A 720 0.08 11.85 -42.55
N SER A 721 1.31 11.37 -42.76
CA SER A 721 1.83 11.18 -44.12
C SER A 721 0.98 10.16 -44.88
N ARG A 722 0.99 10.21 -46.22
CA ARG A 722 0.20 9.30 -47.06
C ARG A 722 0.48 7.82 -46.77
N GLU A 723 1.74 7.49 -46.46
CA GLU A 723 2.17 6.12 -46.17
C GLU A 723 1.63 5.64 -44.81
N GLU A 724 1.77 6.48 -43.77
CA GLU A 724 1.26 6.20 -42.43
C GLU A 724 -0.28 6.16 -42.40
N ALA A 725 -0.94 7.11 -43.08
CA ALA A 725 -2.39 7.16 -43.21
C ALA A 725 -2.95 5.86 -43.78
N LYS A 726 -2.31 5.31 -44.82
CA LYS A 726 -2.72 4.01 -45.39
C LYS A 726 -2.67 2.89 -44.34
N ILE A 727 -1.56 2.79 -43.60
CA ILE A 727 -1.38 1.76 -42.56
C ILE A 727 -2.46 1.89 -41.48
N VAL A 728 -2.71 3.12 -41.01
CA VAL A 728 -3.70 3.42 -39.98
C VAL A 728 -5.12 3.11 -40.46
N ILE A 729 -5.49 3.58 -41.65
CA ILE A 729 -6.83 3.37 -42.24
C ILE A 729 -7.09 1.88 -42.48
N ASP A 730 -6.14 1.14 -43.06
CA ASP A 730 -6.28 -0.29 -43.33
C ASP A 730 -6.51 -1.07 -42.04
N ARG A 731 -5.73 -0.75 -40.99
CA ARG A 731 -5.83 -1.39 -39.68
C ARG A 731 -7.13 -1.02 -38.96
N LEU A 732 -7.49 0.26 -38.96
CA LEU A 732 -8.73 0.76 -38.37
C LEU A 732 -9.93 0.07 -39.00
N ASN A 733 -10.05 0.15 -40.33
CA ASN A 733 -11.17 -0.42 -41.07
C ASN A 733 -11.26 -1.93 -40.87
N LYS A 734 -10.14 -2.66 -40.97
CA LYS A 734 -10.13 -4.11 -40.73
C LYS A 734 -10.69 -4.48 -39.35
N THR A 735 -10.30 -3.75 -38.30
CA THR A 735 -10.82 -4.03 -36.95
C THR A 735 -12.28 -3.62 -36.80
N LEU A 736 -12.66 -2.42 -37.26
CA LEU A 736 -14.03 -1.93 -37.14
C LEU A 736 -15.01 -2.81 -37.95
N ASP A 737 -14.64 -3.22 -39.16
CA ASP A 737 -15.49 -4.04 -40.05
C ASP A 737 -15.68 -5.46 -39.52
N ALA A 738 -14.70 -6.01 -38.79
CA ALA A 738 -14.83 -7.31 -38.13
C ALA A 738 -15.68 -7.26 -36.84
N THR A 739 -16.07 -6.07 -36.38
CA THR A 739 -16.74 -5.90 -35.09
C THR A 739 -18.21 -6.27 -35.18
N ARG A 740 -18.75 -6.90 -34.14
CA ARG A 740 -20.19 -7.17 -34.01
C ARG A 740 -20.79 -6.36 -32.86
N ILE A 741 -22.02 -5.92 -33.02
CA ILE A 741 -22.78 -5.22 -31.98
C ILE A 741 -23.42 -6.27 -31.09
N SER A 742 -23.07 -6.27 -29.81
CA SER A 742 -23.75 -7.08 -28.81
C SER A 742 -25.11 -6.45 -28.49
N CYS A 743 -26.15 -7.28 -28.53
CA CYS A 743 -27.52 -6.93 -28.16
C CYS A 743 -28.08 -8.09 -27.33
N GLY A 744 -28.07 -7.94 -26.01
CA GLY A 744 -28.42 -9.04 -25.12
C GLY A 744 -27.51 -10.27 -25.31
N PRO A 745 -28.06 -11.49 -25.48
CA PRO A 745 -27.29 -12.71 -25.70
C PRO A 745 -26.87 -12.91 -27.18
N ILE A 746 -27.33 -12.06 -28.11
CA ILE A 746 -27.00 -12.17 -29.54
C ILE A 746 -26.04 -11.07 -29.99
N SER A 747 -25.55 -11.19 -31.23
CA SER A 747 -24.75 -10.14 -31.86
C SER A 747 -25.06 -9.96 -33.35
N PHE A 748 -25.12 -8.70 -33.78
CA PHE A 748 -25.36 -8.32 -35.17
C PHE A 748 -24.07 -7.84 -35.83
N ASN A 749 -23.92 -8.11 -37.13
CA ASN A 749 -22.93 -7.38 -37.93
C ASN A 749 -23.46 -5.96 -38.12
N TRP A 750 -22.66 -4.94 -37.77
CA TRP A 750 -23.15 -3.57 -37.84
C TRP A 750 -23.36 -3.10 -39.28
N GLN A 751 -22.62 -3.65 -40.25
CA GLN A 751 -22.78 -3.31 -41.65
C GLN A 751 -24.15 -3.76 -42.19
N GLU A 752 -24.65 -4.91 -41.74
CA GLU A 752 -25.97 -5.45 -42.10
C GLU A 752 -27.12 -4.65 -41.45
N LEU A 753 -26.85 -3.84 -40.43
CA LEU A 753 -27.87 -3.05 -39.74
C LEU A 753 -28.09 -1.66 -40.35
N VAL A 754 -27.11 -1.14 -41.11
CA VAL A 754 -27.17 0.22 -41.69
C VAL A 754 -27.40 0.19 -43.21
N HIS A 755 -27.47 -1.00 -43.80
CA HIS A 755 -27.91 -1.27 -45.17
C HIS A 755 -29.35 -1.73 -45.18
#